data_AF-A0A9E4GWC1-F1
#
_entry.id   AF-A0A9E4GWC1-F1
#
_cell.length_a   1.000
_cell.length_b   1.000
_cell.length_c   1.000
_cell.angle_alpha   90.00
_cell.angle_beta   90.00
_cell.angle_gamma   90.00
#
_symmetry.space_group_name_H-M   'P 1'
#
loop_
_entity.id
_entity.type
_entity.pdbx_description
1 polymer ?
#
loop_
_entity_poly.entity_id
_entity_poly.type
_entity_poly.pdbx_seq_one_letter_code
_entity_poly.pdbx_strand_id
1 'polypeptide(L)'
;MSSAAETLTEAARHYQAGNHEAAKDLCEKLVAAEPDNADALNFLGLIDHRAGAHAAAADWIARALEVEPENAAFHYNLGETLRAREKVDEAIAAYYRALNFDPAFANAYTSIGILCLTRNRLPEAADVLRRATAYRPTDGAAYARLGAAQAERGELDEALTAFARAIRFEPGNTAYFQHFVQALNAYPFPSMPSGLIMELRTCFDLDNIAHQALVPAATAVLKRDERFAGLLAMTDSEDIVAIMAAAAGGVFDDLLSEPLLLGLLVHTVITDDEVVRVLSAIRRAIILQGHQGTKPEDLLVGRRRQFVVALALQCFVTGYAWHETQREALAAGYLIAEVRRGLDAIVDASDASAWDLEMWNRLAVVATYRPIHRIEGIEKLLGLGLPAESPYRRMLIQQQLVEPSRERELATTITHVAGTVPEPDADEVDASPYPRWHRLPKVEPKNYADRLQELIPGFVVPEYARRLLRILVAGCSTGKRALGLAAAHDNVEVLATDPSLENLAYAARMAEAMGVGNIKFRRASREELGRIDGQFHVIYSGNTMLRTEDAMGPWRALADHLLPEGLMHVQARVEEYPEALTAARHFVRERSLPGDAEGVREARKLLLDLPEGDPARRIVAADGFYNLYQCRDLLFPDHEEVRFTVADLGDALPDLGLRFLAYEVQMQVTMEGFLEQFGDSANPRDLDQWAELEKQRPNSLSGTHRVWCQKTLPSP
;
A
#
# COMPACT_ATOMS: atom_id res chain seq x y z
N MET A 1 6.75 34.58 -47.33
CA MET A 1 7.65 34.05 -46.28
C MET A 1 8.99 33.75 -46.94
N SER A 2 10.12 33.92 -46.26
CA SER A 2 11.45 33.66 -46.87
C SER A 2 11.70 32.16 -47.00
N SER A 3 12.58 31.76 -47.95
CA SER A 3 13.01 30.36 -48.14
C SER A 3 13.59 29.74 -46.86
N ALA A 4 14.23 30.54 -46.01
CA ALA A 4 14.77 30.11 -44.71
C ALA A 4 13.67 29.72 -43.71
N ALA A 5 12.60 30.52 -43.61
CA ALA A 5 11.47 30.24 -42.71
C ALA A 5 10.72 28.95 -43.09
N GLU A 6 10.58 28.68 -44.39
CA GLU A 6 10.00 27.43 -44.88
C GLU A 6 10.87 26.22 -44.52
N THR A 7 12.20 26.36 -44.67
CA THR A 7 13.18 25.32 -44.30
C THR A 7 13.16 25.03 -42.80
N LEU A 8 13.09 26.05 -41.94
CA LEU A 8 12.97 25.90 -40.49
C LEU A 8 11.65 25.25 -40.08
N THR A 9 10.55 25.61 -40.74
CA THR A 9 9.24 24.99 -40.49
C THR A 9 9.26 23.50 -40.84
N GLU A 10 9.95 23.13 -41.93
CA GLU A 10 10.15 21.73 -42.32
C GLU A 10 11.04 20.98 -41.31
N ALA A 11 12.16 21.58 -40.90
CA ALA A 11 13.05 21.00 -39.91
C ALA A 11 12.34 20.77 -38.57
N ALA A 12 11.54 21.74 -38.11
CA ALA A 12 10.72 21.61 -36.91
C ALA A 12 9.70 20.46 -37.02
N ARG A 13 9.09 20.26 -38.19
CA ARG A 13 8.17 19.14 -38.43
C ARG A 13 8.89 17.80 -38.38
N HIS A 14 10.05 17.68 -39.01
CA HIS A 14 10.88 16.47 -38.93
C HIS A 14 11.30 16.18 -37.48
N TYR A 15 11.69 17.21 -36.72
CA TYR A 15 12.05 17.07 -35.32
C TYR A 15 10.89 16.58 -34.46
N GLN A 16 9.68 17.14 -34.64
CA GLN A 16 8.47 16.70 -33.94
C GLN A 16 8.05 15.26 -34.31
N ALA A 17 8.31 14.85 -35.56
CA ALA A 17 8.05 13.49 -36.04
C ALA A 17 9.11 12.46 -35.58
N GLY A 18 10.14 12.87 -34.84
CA GLY A 18 11.26 11.99 -34.42
C GLY A 18 12.31 11.74 -35.51
N ASN A 19 12.18 12.37 -36.68
CA ASN A 19 13.12 12.25 -37.80
C ASN A 19 14.31 13.21 -37.61
N HIS A 20 15.10 12.98 -36.56
CA HIS A 20 16.14 13.92 -36.11
C HIS A 20 17.26 14.15 -37.14
N GLU A 21 17.66 13.14 -37.90
CA GLU A 21 18.66 13.28 -38.97
C GLU A 21 18.18 14.20 -40.09
N ALA A 22 16.94 14.02 -40.55
CA ALA A 22 16.37 14.87 -41.60
C ALA A 22 16.22 16.33 -41.13
N ALA A 23 15.85 16.55 -39.86
CA ALA A 23 15.83 17.88 -39.26
C ALA A 23 17.23 18.49 -39.22
N LYS A 24 18.24 17.70 -38.84
CA LYS A 24 19.64 18.13 -38.76
C LYS A 24 20.17 18.54 -40.13
N ASP A 25 19.99 17.70 -41.15
CA ASP A 25 20.41 17.99 -42.53
C ASP A 25 19.85 19.32 -43.06
N LEU A 26 18.58 19.60 -42.76
CA LEU A 26 17.93 20.85 -43.17
C LEU A 26 18.53 22.05 -42.44
N CYS A 27 18.74 21.95 -41.13
CA CYS A 27 19.35 23.01 -40.34
C CYS A 27 20.82 23.25 -40.71
N GLU A 28 21.62 22.20 -40.99
CA GLU A 28 23.01 22.33 -41.43
C GLU A 28 23.12 23.00 -42.80
N LYS A 29 22.26 22.63 -43.76
CA LYS A 29 22.17 23.31 -45.06
C LYS A 29 21.81 24.78 -44.91
N LEU A 30 20.88 25.08 -43.99
CA LEU A 30 20.47 26.45 -43.73
C LEU A 30 21.60 27.26 -43.09
N VAL A 31 22.31 26.72 -42.10
CA VAL A 31 23.48 27.36 -41.48
C VAL A 31 24.64 27.51 -42.48
N ALA A 32 24.81 26.59 -43.43
CA ALA A 32 25.80 26.72 -44.49
C ALA A 32 25.48 27.88 -45.47
N ALA A 33 24.20 28.13 -45.73
CA ALA A 33 23.75 29.25 -46.58
C ALA A 33 23.68 30.58 -45.82
N GLU A 34 23.29 30.52 -44.54
CA GLU A 34 23.07 31.66 -43.64
C GLU A 34 23.74 31.37 -42.27
N PRO A 35 25.06 31.61 -42.14
CA PRO A 35 25.83 31.25 -40.94
C PRO A 35 25.37 31.87 -39.62
N ASP A 36 24.69 33.03 -39.72
CA ASP A 36 24.15 33.80 -38.60
C ASP A 36 22.63 33.57 -38.43
N ASN A 37 22.07 32.49 -38.98
CA ASN A 37 20.66 32.15 -38.75
C ASN A 37 20.49 31.56 -37.33
N ALA A 38 20.14 32.41 -36.36
CA ALA A 38 20.08 32.06 -34.95
C ALA A 38 19.11 30.92 -34.63
N ASP A 39 17.94 30.90 -35.28
CA ASP A 39 16.94 29.84 -35.13
C ASP A 39 17.50 28.48 -35.59
N ALA A 40 18.17 28.45 -36.75
CA ALA A 40 18.78 27.21 -37.28
C ALA A 40 19.90 26.70 -36.37
N LEU A 41 20.75 27.60 -35.85
CA LEU A 41 21.78 27.27 -34.86
C LEU A 41 21.17 26.70 -33.58
N ASN A 42 20.13 27.33 -33.02
CA ASN A 42 19.45 26.81 -31.84
C ASN A 42 18.77 25.46 -32.09
N PHE A 43 18.17 25.24 -33.27
CA PHE A 43 17.59 23.96 -33.65
C PHE A 43 18.63 22.84 -33.73
N LEU A 44 19.82 23.09 -34.28
CA LEU A 44 20.95 22.14 -34.22
C LEU A 44 21.32 21.81 -32.78
N GLY A 45 21.34 22.82 -31.92
CA GLY A 45 21.54 22.65 -30.49
C GLY A 45 20.53 21.70 -29.83
N LEU A 46 19.23 21.88 -30.11
CA LEU A 46 18.17 21.01 -29.60
C LEU A 46 18.29 19.57 -30.12
N ILE A 47 18.67 19.40 -31.39
CA ILE A 47 18.89 18.08 -32.00
C ILE A 47 20.05 17.35 -31.33
N ASP A 48 21.21 18.01 -31.21
CA ASP A 48 22.39 17.43 -30.57
C ASP A 48 22.14 17.17 -29.07
N HIS A 49 21.37 18.03 -28.39
CA HIS A 49 20.97 17.81 -26.99
C HIS A 49 20.17 16.51 -26.85
N ARG A 50 19.19 16.30 -27.73
CA ARG A 50 18.35 15.11 -27.72
C ARG A 50 19.10 13.83 -28.09
N ALA A 51 20.17 13.96 -28.89
CA ALA A 51 21.09 12.88 -29.21
C ALA A 51 22.10 12.56 -28.09
N GLY A 52 22.08 13.29 -26.96
CA GLY A 52 23.04 13.15 -25.86
C GLY A 52 24.37 13.86 -26.09
N ALA A 53 24.55 14.53 -27.23
CA ALA A 53 25.75 15.30 -27.57
C ALA A 53 25.73 16.69 -26.93
N HIS A 54 25.59 16.73 -25.60
CA HIS A 54 25.35 17.98 -24.84
C HIS A 54 26.46 19.03 -24.96
N ALA A 55 27.71 18.63 -25.26
CA ALA A 55 28.78 19.59 -25.51
C ALA A 55 28.57 20.35 -26.82
N ALA A 56 28.35 19.63 -27.93
CA ALA A 56 28.06 20.22 -29.22
C ALA A 56 26.77 21.05 -29.20
N ALA A 57 25.75 20.57 -28.49
CA ALA A 57 24.52 21.30 -28.27
C ALA A 57 24.75 22.68 -27.63
N ALA A 58 25.60 22.74 -26.60
CA ALA A 58 25.91 24.00 -25.92
C ALA A 58 26.65 24.98 -26.85
N ASP A 59 27.55 24.47 -27.70
CA ASP A 59 28.30 25.30 -28.65
C ASP A 59 27.37 25.90 -29.73
N TRP A 60 26.43 25.12 -30.25
CA TRP A 60 25.42 25.61 -31.19
C TRP A 60 24.51 26.68 -30.59
N ILE A 61 24.02 26.45 -29.37
CA ILE A 61 23.14 27.41 -28.68
C ILE A 61 23.94 28.68 -28.29
N ALA A 62 25.20 28.55 -27.91
CA ALA A 62 26.07 29.70 -27.64
C ALA A 62 26.24 30.57 -28.89
N ARG A 63 26.45 29.97 -30.07
CA ARG A 63 26.48 30.71 -31.35
C ARG A 63 25.15 31.37 -31.69
N ALA A 64 24.02 30.70 -31.42
CA ALA A 64 22.71 31.34 -31.58
C ALA A 64 22.56 32.58 -30.69
N LEU A 65 23.07 32.51 -29.45
CA LEU A 65 23.10 33.62 -28.50
C LEU A 65 24.11 34.74 -28.84
N GLU A 66 25.14 34.46 -29.64
CA GLU A 66 26.01 35.52 -30.20
C GLU A 66 25.26 36.38 -31.22
N VAL A 67 24.33 35.77 -31.97
CA VAL A 67 23.48 36.49 -32.94
C VAL A 67 22.31 37.17 -32.25
N GLU A 68 21.61 36.45 -31.36
CA GLU A 68 20.44 36.95 -30.62
C GLU A 68 20.63 36.84 -29.10
N PRO A 69 21.37 37.76 -28.48
CA PRO A 69 21.75 37.66 -27.06
C PRO A 69 20.59 37.82 -26.08
N GLU A 70 19.46 38.37 -26.53
CA GLU A 70 18.28 38.65 -25.71
C GLU A 70 17.18 37.59 -25.87
N ASN A 71 17.43 36.51 -26.61
CA ASN A 71 16.42 35.49 -26.86
C ASN A 71 16.26 34.56 -25.64
N ALA A 72 15.15 34.70 -24.91
CA ALA A 72 14.87 33.93 -23.70
C ALA A 72 14.84 32.41 -23.93
N ALA A 73 14.31 31.96 -25.07
CA ALA A 73 14.23 30.53 -25.40
C ALA A 73 15.63 29.91 -25.59
N PHE A 74 16.58 30.66 -26.16
CA PHE A 74 17.95 30.18 -26.35
C PHE A 74 18.69 30.08 -25.02
N HIS A 75 18.54 31.06 -24.12
CA HIS A 75 19.07 30.95 -22.75
C HIS A 75 18.47 29.77 -21.99
N TYR A 76 17.17 29.50 -22.16
CA TYR A 76 16.52 28.32 -21.56
C TYR A 76 17.10 27.00 -22.10
N ASN A 77 17.24 26.87 -23.42
CA ASN A 77 17.80 25.66 -24.05
C ASN A 77 19.26 25.43 -23.65
N LEU A 78 20.03 26.51 -23.48
CA LEU A 78 21.38 26.43 -22.93
C LEU A 78 21.35 25.90 -21.50
N GLY A 79 20.41 26.39 -20.67
CA GLY A 79 20.19 25.90 -19.31
C GLY A 79 19.89 24.39 -19.26
N GLU A 80 18.96 23.90 -20.09
CA GLU A 80 18.67 22.46 -20.17
C GLU A 80 19.91 21.63 -20.55
N THR A 81 20.71 22.14 -21.49
CA THR A 81 21.93 21.48 -21.94
C THR A 81 23.02 21.46 -20.87
N LEU A 82 23.19 22.55 -20.13
CA LEU A 82 24.13 22.62 -19.00
C LEU A 82 23.69 21.70 -17.86
N ARG A 83 22.38 21.62 -17.59
CA ARG A 83 21.80 20.69 -16.61
C ARG A 83 22.13 19.24 -16.95
N ALA A 84 21.95 18.83 -18.21
CA ALA A 84 22.28 17.47 -18.68
C ALA A 84 23.79 17.14 -18.59
N ARG A 85 24.65 18.17 -18.52
CA ARG A 85 26.09 18.04 -18.26
C ARG A 85 26.46 18.11 -16.77
N GLU A 86 25.47 18.06 -15.88
CA GLU A 86 25.64 18.19 -14.43
C GLU A 86 26.24 19.55 -13.98
N LYS A 87 26.28 20.55 -14.87
CA LYS A 87 26.73 21.92 -14.59
C LYS A 87 25.59 22.76 -14.01
N VAL A 88 25.12 22.37 -12.83
CA VAL A 88 23.88 22.88 -12.22
C VAL A 88 23.89 24.38 -11.98
N ASP A 89 24.99 24.97 -11.49
CA ASP A 89 25.06 26.42 -11.23
C ASP A 89 25.02 27.26 -12.51
N GLU A 90 25.70 26.79 -13.56
CA GLU A 90 25.67 27.43 -14.88
C GLU A 90 24.27 27.34 -15.51
N ALA A 91 23.58 26.21 -15.33
CA ALA A 91 22.21 26.01 -15.78
C ALA A 91 21.24 27.00 -15.12
N ILE A 92 21.30 27.13 -13.78
CA ILE A 92 20.49 28.09 -13.02
C ILE A 92 20.74 29.53 -13.51
N ALA A 93 22.00 29.91 -13.74
CA ALA A 93 22.34 31.22 -14.26
C ALA A 93 21.77 31.46 -15.67
N ALA A 94 21.77 30.46 -16.53
CA ALA A 94 21.16 30.55 -17.87
C ALA A 94 19.64 30.68 -17.79
N TYR A 95 18.95 29.95 -16.91
CA TYR A 95 17.52 30.11 -16.70
C TYR A 95 17.15 31.50 -16.16
N TYR A 96 17.91 32.05 -15.21
CA TYR A 96 17.68 33.43 -14.75
C TYR A 96 17.92 34.45 -15.87
N ARG A 97 18.87 34.23 -16.78
CA ARG A 97 19.01 35.06 -17.99
C ARG A 97 17.78 34.98 -18.88
N ALA A 98 17.23 33.79 -19.11
CA ALA A 98 15.96 33.63 -19.83
C ALA A 98 14.84 34.47 -19.16
N LEU A 99 14.74 34.43 -17.84
CA LEU A 99 13.76 35.20 -17.07
C LEU A 99 13.98 36.73 -17.09
N ASN A 100 15.22 37.19 -17.29
CA ASN A 100 15.50 38.61 -17.44
C ASN A 100 14.93 39.16 -18.76
N PHE A 101 14.95 38.34 -19.82
CA PHE A 101 14.44 38.72 -21.14
C PHE A 101 12.96 38.41 -21.32
N ASP A 102 12.46 37.33 -20.71
CA ASP A 102 11.03 37.03 -20.60
C ASP A 102 10.66 36.66 -19.14
N PRO A 103 10.19 37.64 -18.35
CA PRO A 103 9.74 37.40 -16.99
C PRO A 103 8.56 36.43 -16.84
N ALA A 104 7.83 36.14 -17.91
CA ALA A 104 6.69 35.23 -17.91
C ALA A 104 7.06 33.79 -18.35
N PHE A 105 8.35 33.49 -18.55
CA PHE A 105 8.82 32.21 -19.06
C PHE A 105 8.71 31.07 -18.01
N ALA A 106 7.50 30.53 -17.84
CA ALA A 106 7.15 29.55 -16.81
C ALA A 106 8.04 28.28 -16.80
N ASN A 107 8.56 27.83 -17.95
CA ASN A 107 9.45 26.68 -18.04
C ASN A 107 10.78 26.92 -17.30
N ALA A 108 11.32 28.14 -17.35
CA ALA A 108 12.56 28.48 -16.67
C ALA A 108 12.36 28.48 -15.15
N TYR A 109 11.25 29.05 -14.65
CA TYR A 109 10.89 28.92 -13.24
C TYR A 109 10.75 27.45 -12.81
N THR A 110 10.03 26.62 -13.55
CA THR A 110 9.87 25.20 -13.21
C THR A 110 11.21 24.47 -13.14
N SER A 111 12.11 24.75 -14.09
CA SER A 111 13.43 24.10 -14.17
C SER A 111 14.36 24.54 -13.04
N ILE A 112 14.36 25.83 -12.68
CA ILE A 112 15.06 26.34 -11.48
C ILE A 112 14.51 25.66 -10.23
N GLY A 113 13.18 25.60 -10.08
CA GLY A 113 12.52 24.98 -8.93
C GLY A 113 12.91 23.51 -8.71
N ILE A 114 12.98 22.73 -9.80
CA ILE A 114 13.44 21.33 -9.77
C ILE A 114 14.89 21.23 -9.29
N LEU A 115 15.78 22.09 -9.78
CA LEU A 115 17.19 22.08 -9.36
C LEU A 115 17.36 22.50 -7.90
N CYS A 116 16.55 23.46 -7.43
CA CYS A 116 16.51 23.84 -6.02
C CYS A 116 16.04 22.69 -5.13
N LEU A 117 15.02 21.92 -5.54
CA LEU A 117 14.59 20.69 -4.85
C LEU A 117 15.71 19.66 -4.76
N THR A 118 16.38 19.34 -5.86
CA THR A 118 17.49 18.37 -5.88
C THR A 118 18.65 18.79 -4.97
N ARG A 119 18.83 20.09 -4.72
CA ARG A 119 19.83 20.64 -3.80
C ARG A 119 19.29 20.92 -2.40
N ASN A 120 18.08 20.46 -2.07
CA ASN A 120 17.41 20.69 -0.79
C ASN A 120 17.27 22.20 -0.41
N ARG A 121 17.18 23.09 -1.42
CA ARG A 121 16.95 24.54 -1.24
C ARG A 121 15.45 24.83 -1.25
N LEU A 122 14.72 24.23 -0.31
CA LEU A 122 13.26 24.19 -0.29
C LEU A 122 12.55 25.55 -0.32
N PRO A 123 12.98 26.60 0.42
CA PRO A 123 12.34 27.92 0.36
C PRO A 123 12.37 28.55 -1.05
N GLU A 124 13.54 28.50 -1.69
CA GLU A 124 13.71 29.06 -3.03
C GLU A 124 12.92 28.24 -4.04
N ALA A 125 12.92 26.91 -3.92
CA ALA A 125 12.13 26.03 -4.78
C ALA A 125 10.64 26.40 -4.73
N ALA A 126 10.05 26.52 -3.53
CA ALA A 126 8.65 26.87 -3.36
C ALA A 126 8.32 28.25 -3.94
N ASP A 127 9.17 29.26 -3.71
CA ASP A 127 8.97 30.62 -4.24
C ASP A 127 9.01 30.68 -5.76
N VAL A 128 10.00 30.01 -6.35
CA VAL A 128 10.19 29.94 -7.80
C VAL A 128 9.04 29.16 -8.47
N LEU A 129 8.63 28.03 -7.89
CA LEU A 129 7.52 27.21 -8.41
C LEU A 129 6.17 27.92 -8.26
N ARG A 130 5.98 28.71 -7.20
CA ARG A 130 4.78 29.56 -7.07
C ARG A 130 4.69 30.55 -8.23
N ARG A 131 5.81 31.14 -8.66
CA ARG A 131 5.84 32.00 -9.87
C ARG A 131 5.55 31.19 -11.14
N ALA A 132 6.10 30.00 -11.29
CA ALA A 132 5.79 29.12 -12.42
C ALA A 132 4.28 28.89 -12.57
N THR A 133 3.60 28.53 -11.47
CA THR A 133 2.15 28.31 -11.45
C THR A 133 1.32 29.58 -11.62
N ALA A 134 1.87 30.76 -11.31
CA ALA A 134 1.20 32.03 -11.56
C ALA A 134 1.22 32.40 -13.06
N TYR A 135 2.33 32.13 -13.76
CA TYR A 135 2.46 32.39 -15.19
C TYR A 135 1.83 31.30 -16.06
N ARG A 136 1.81 30.04 -15.60
CA ARG A 136 1.09 28.93 -16.24
C ARG A 136 0.18 28.22 -15.23
N PRO A 137 -1.06 28.71 -15.03
CA PRO A 137 -1.97 28.21 -13.99
C PRO A 137 -2.58 26.83 -14.26
N THR A 138 -2.25 26.19 -15.38
CA THR A 138 -2.72 24.84 -15.74
C THR A 138 -1.59 23.82 -15.85
N ASP A 139 -0.39 24.16 -15.37
CA ASP A 139 0.79 23.29 -15.42
C ASP A 139 0.77 22.30 -14.24
N GLY A 140 0.31 21.08 -14.48
CA GLY A 140 0.19 20.05 -13.45
C GLY A 140 1.55 19.66 -12.87
N ALA A 141 2.57 19.57 -13.72
CA ALA A 141 3.94 19.30 -13.30
C ALA A 141 4.50 20.38 -12.37
N ALA A 142 4.30 21.66 -12.67
CA ALA A 142 4.74 22.75 -11.78
C ALA A 142 4.03 22.71 -10.41
N TYR A 143 2.72 22.41 -10.39
CA TYR A 143 1.98 22.22 -9.14
C TYR A 143 2.46 21.03 -8.33
N ALA A 144 2.76 19.89 -8.96
CA ALA A 144 3.28 18.72 -8.28
C ALA A 144 4.65 19.00 -7.64
N ARG A 145 5.53 19.73 -8.34
CA ARG A 145 6.83 20.15 -7.78
C ARG A 145 6.65 21.14 -6.64
N LEU A 146 5.71 22.09 -6.75
CA LEU A 146 5.39 23.02 -5.68
C LEU A 146 4.92 22.27 -4.43
N GLY A 147 4.01 21.31 -4.60
CA GLY A 147 3.51 20.47 -3.51
C GLY A 147 4.62 19.66 -2.84
N ALA A 148 5.56 19.10 -3.61
CA ALA A 148 6.72 18.40 -3.05
C ALA A 148 7.60 19.33 -2.19
N ALA A 149 7.92 20.53 -2.70
CA ALA A 149 8.71 21.51 -1.94
C ALA A 149 8.03 21.93 -0.63
N GLN A 150 6.70 22.09 -0.65
CA GLN A 150 5.91 22.46 0.52
C GLN A 150 5.80 21.31 1.52
N ALA A 151 5.61 20.08 1.05
CA ALA A 151 5.55 18.89 1.90
C ALA A 151 6.86 18.69 2.66
N GLU A 152 8.01 18.79 1.99
CA GLU A 152 9.34 18.69 2.62
C GLU A 152 9.62 19.82 3.63
N ARG A 153 8.93 20.96 3.51
CA ARG A 153 8.97 22.06 4.50
C ARG A 153 7.99 21.87 5.67
N GLY A 154 7.13 20.86 5.63
CA GLY A 154 6.04 20.68 6.58
C GLY A 154 4.82 21.59 6.35
N GLU A 155 4.77 22.31 5.21
CA GLU A 155 3.63 23.15 4.78
C GLU A 155 2.54 22.28 4.14
N LEU A 156 1.97 21.37 4.93
CA LEU A 156 1.15 20.28 4.41
C LEU A 156 -0.21 20.75 3.86
N ASP A 157 -0.81 21.81 4.41
CA ASP A 157 -2.06 22.40 3.89
C ASP A 157 -1.90 22.87 2.43
N GLU A 158 -0.84 23.64 2.19
CA GLU A 158 -0.50 24.15 0.87
C GLU A 158 -0.06 23.02 -0.06
N ALA A 159 0.72 22.05 0.44
CA ALA A 159 1.17 20.91 -0.34
C ALA A 159 -0.01 20.09 -0.88
N LEU A 160 -0.97 19.75 -0.02
CA LEU A 160 -2.19 19.03 -0.43
C LEU A 160 -2.99 19.81 -1.46
N THR A 161 -3.11 21.13 -1.29
CA THR A 161 -3.78 22.00 -2.25
C THR A 161 -3.07 22.03 -3.61
N ALA A 162 -1.74 22.08 -3.61
CA ALA A 162 -0.92 22.04 -4.83
C ALA A 162 -1.04 20.69 -5.54
N PHE A 163 -0.95 19.57 -4.82
CA PHE A 163 -1.14 18.24 -5.41
C PHE A 163 -2.56 18.04 -5.97
N ALA A 164 -3.60 18.52 -5.27
CA ALA A 164 -4.95 18.45 -5.80
C ALA A 164 -5.12 19.25 -7.10
N ARG A 165 -4.45 20.40 -7.24
CA ARG A 165 -4.41 21.14 -8.51
C ARG A 165 -3.66 20.37 -9.59
N ALA A 166 -2.52 19.76 -9.26
CA ALA A 166 -1.79 18.91 -10.20
C ALA A 166 -2.68 17.78 -10.75
N ILE A 167 -3.40 17.09 -9.87
CA ILE A 167 -4.37 16.04 -10.22
C ILE A 167 -5.48 16.58 -11.13
N ARG A 168 -6.04 17.77 -10.84
CA ARG A 168 -7.12 18.35 -11.67
C ARG A 168 -6.67 18.71 -13.07
N PHE A 169 -5.46 19.22 -13.24
CA PHE A 169 -4.95 19.63 -14.54
C PHE A 169 -4.44 18.45 -15.37
N GLU A 170 -3.88 17.43 -14.72
CA GLU A 170 -3.35 16.23 -15.38
C GLU A 170 -3.82 14.94 -14.67
N PRO A 171 -5.13 14.62 -14.74
CA PRO A 171 -5.72 13.50 -13.99
C PRO A 171 -5.22 12.12 -14.41
N GLY A 172 -4.59 12.02 -15.59
CA GLY A 172 -3.96 10.77 -16.06
C GLY A 172 -2.60 10.48 -15.42
N ASN A 173 -2.00 11.42 -14.69
CA ASN A 173 -0.69 11.24 -14.08
C ASN A 173 -0.83 10.66 -12.67
N THR A 174 -0.73 9.33 -12.58
CA THR A 174 -0.96 8.60 -11.33
C THR A 174 0.11 8.86 -10.26
N ALA A 175 1.28 9.42 -10.62
CA ALA A 175 2.32 9.81 -9.66
C ALA A 175 1.85 10.98 -8.77
N TYR A 176 0.99 11.87 -9.28
CA TYR A 176 0.48 12.99 -8.48
C TYR A 176 -0.43 12.53 -7.34
N PHE A 177 -1.21 11.47 -7.58
CA PHE A 177 -1.99 10.82 -6.51
C PHE A 177 -1.09 10.17 -5.46
N GLN A 178 0.05 9.60 -5.83
CA GLN A 178 0.98 9.01 -4.87
C GLN A 178 1.56 10.08 -3.93
N HIS A 179 2.02 11.21 -4.48
CA HIS A 179 2.49 12.33 -3.67
C HIS A 179 1.38 12.94 -2.81
N PHE A 180 0.16 13.05 -3.34
CA PHE A 180 -1.01 13.49 -2.58
C PHE A 180 -1.29 12.59 -1.37
N VAL A 181 -1.30 11.26 -1.56
CA VAL A 181 -1.51 10.29 -0.48
C VAL A 181 -0.38 10.32 0.54
N GLN A 182 0.87 10.49 0.10
CA GLN A 182 2.01 10.66 1.00
C GLN A 182 1.84 11.90 1.90
N ALA A 183 1.46 13.04 1.33
CA ALA A 183 1.19 14.25 2.10
C ALA A 183 -0.03 14.10 3.03
N LEU A 184 -1.09 13.39 2.59
CA LEU A 184 -2.27 13.12 3.42
C LEU A 184 -1.91 12.32 4.67
N ASN A 185 -1.02 11.33 4.55
CA ASN A 185 -0.61 10.48 5.69
C ASN A 185 0.22 11.23 6.73
N ALA A 186 0.91 12.30 6.30
CA ALA A 186 1.65 13.18 7.21
C ALA A 186 0.76 14.28 7.82
N TYR A 187 -0.45 14.48 7.29
CA TYR A 187 -1.30 15.60 7.66
C TYR A 187 -1.98 15.35 9.02
N PRO A 188 -1.90 16.27 10.00
CA PRO A 188 -2.47 16.06 11.33
C PRO A 188 -4.00 16.26 11.39
N PHE A 189 -4.63 16.59 10.27
CA PHE A 189 -6.07 16.86 10.16
C PHE A 189 -6.61 17.87 11.19
N PRO A 190 -6.04 19.09 11.37
CA PRO A 190 -6.66 20.13 12.20
C PRO A 190 -7.93 20.70 11.55
N SER A 191 -7.93 20.79 10.22
CA SER A 191 -9.10 21.13 9.39
C SER A 191 -9.03 20.32 8.09
N MET A 192 -10.05 20.38 7.23
CA MET A 192 -9.96 19.77 5.90
C MET A 192 -9.74 20.86 4.86
N PRO A 193 -8.60 20.88 4.14
CA PRO A 193 -8.40 21.86 3.08
C PRO A 193 -9.51 21.75 2.01
N SER A 194 -9.94 22.91 1.51
CA SER A 194 -11.09 23.00 0.63
C SER A 194 -10.86 22.25 -0.68
N GLY A 195 -11.84 21.41 -1.05
CA GLY A 195 -11.87 20.75 -2.35
C GLY A 195 -11.13 19.42 -2.44
N LEU A 196 -10.47 18.92 -1.38
CA LEU A 196 -9.69 17.67 -1.42
C LEU A 196 -10.52 16.38 -1.44
N ILE A 197 -11.81 16.46 -1.11
CA ILE A 197 -12.70 15.30 -1.02
C ILE A 197 -12.81 14.59 -2.37
N MET A 198 -12.80 15.34 -3.48
CA MET A 198 -12.90 14.74 -4.81
C MET A 198 -11.67 13.90 -5.12
N GLU A 199 -10.47 14.44 -4.88
CA GLU A 199 -9.22 13.72 -5.13
C GLU A 199 -9.07 12.51 -4.21
N LEU A 200 -9.45 12.64 -2.93
CA LEU A 200 -9.48 11.53 -1.98
C LEU A 200 -10.45 10.42 -2.42
N ARG A 201 -11.64 10.75 -2.93
CA ARG A 201 -12.58 9.77 -3.48
C ARG A 201 -11.99 9.06 -4.70
N THR A 202 -11.41 9.82 -5.64
CA THR A 202 -10.78 9.27 -6.86
C THR A 202 -9.63 8.29 -6.53
N CYS A 203 -8.90 8.49 -5.42
CA CYS A 203 -7.86 7.54 -5.00
C CYS A 203 -8.38 6.09 -4.83
N PHE A 204 -9.64 5.88 -4.45
CA PHE A 204 -10.23 4.55 -4.32
C PHE A 204 -10.47 3.86 -5.67
N ASP A 205 -10.59 4.62 -6.75
CA ASP A 205 -10.78 4.10 -8.11
C ASP A 205 -9.45 3.73 -8.80
N LEU A 206 -8.31 4.12 -8.21
CA LEU A 206 -6.98 3.92 -8.81
C LEU A 206 -6.31 2.63 -8.34
N ASP A 207 -5.87 1.81 -9.29
CA ASP A 207 -5.21 0.52 -9.03
C ASP A 207 -3.80 0.64 -8.42
N ASN A 208 -3.11 1.77 -8.66
CA ASN A 208 -1.72 1.98 -8.23
C ASN A 208 -1.59 2.70 -6.88
N ILE A 209 -2.71 2.93 -6.18
CA ILE A 209 -2.74 3.53 -4.86
C ILE A 209 -2.95 2.45 -3.81
N ALA A 210 -2.14 2.48 -2.74
CA ALA A 210 -2.33 1.63 -1.58
C ALA A 210 -3.54 2.12 -0.77
N HIS A 211 -4.74 1.60 -1.03
CA HIS A 211 -5.98 2.08 -0.42
C HIS A 211 -5.99 2.06 1.11
N GLN A 212 -5.27 1.13 1.75
CA GLN A 212 -5.14 1.11 3.21
C GLN A 212 -4.50 2.39 3.77
N ALA A 213 -3.65 3.06 3.00
CA ALA A 213 -3.06 4.34 3.38
C ALA A 213 -4.11 5.47 3.44
N LEU A 214 -5.26 5.33 2.76
CA LEU A 214 -6.31 6.35 2.75
C LEU A 214 -7.16 6.35 4.03
N VAL A 215 -7.08 5.30 4.86
CA VAL A 215 -7.98 5.10 6.00
C VAL A 215 -7.96 6.29 6.96
N PRO A 216 -6.81 6.78 7.47
CA PRO A 216 -6.80 7.89 8.44
C PRO A 216 -7.45 9.17 7.88
N ALA A 217 -7.15 9.51 6.62
CA ALA A 217 -7.70 10.68 5.96
C ALA A 217 -9.22 10.55 5.73
N ALA A 218 -9.65 9.39 5.22
CA ALA A 218 -11.03 9.13 4.89
C ALA A 218 -11.92 9.06 6.14
N THR A 219 -11.47 8.45 7.24
CA THR A 219 -12.23 8.43 8.49
C THR A 219 -12.27 9.81 9.14
N ALA A 220 -11.18 10.59 9.09
CA ALA A 220 -11.17 11.98 9.57
C ALA A 220 -12.14 12.90 8.81
N VAL A 221 -12.30 12.71 7.49
CA VAL A 221 -13.30 13.43 6.68
C VAL A 221 -14.70 12.95 7.03
N LEU A 222 -14.91 11.63 7.09
CA LEU A 222 -16.21 11.03 7.37
C LEU A 222 -16.76 11.49 8.73
N LYS A 223 -15.93 11.54 9.78
CA LYS A 223 -16.34 11.99 11.12
C LYS A 223 -16.74 13.45 11.21
N ARG A 224 -16.36 14.28 10.23
CA ARG A 224 -16.78 15.69 10.12
C ARG A 224 -18.07 15.87 9.32
N ASP A 225 -18.53 14.83 8.61
CA ASP A 225 -19.83 14.86 7.97
C ASP A 225 -20.92 14.93 9.05
N GLU A 226 -21.78 15.96 9.00
CA GLU A 226 -22.80 16.20 10.03
C GLU A 226 -23.72 14.99 10.24
N ARG A 227 -23.99 14.21 9.18
CA ARG A 227 -24.85 13.03 9.23
C ARG A 227 -24.15 11.90 9.98
N PHE A 228 -22.86 11.71 9.72
CA PHE A 228 -22.05 10.70 10.40
C PHE A 228 -21.81 11.09 11.87
N ALA A 229 -21.48 12.36 12.14
CA ALA A 229 -21.30 12.88 13.48
C ALA A 229 -22.57 12.73 14.33
N GLY A 230 -23.75 12.94 13.73
CA GLY A 230 -25.04 12.69 14.37
C GLY A 230 -25.21 11.22 14.77
N LEU A 231 -24.86 10.27 13.89
CA LEU A 231 -24.89 8.84 14.20
C LEU A 231 -23.90 8.45 15.30
N LEU A 232 -22.68 9.01 15.25
CA LEU A 232 -21.67 8.76 16.27
C LEU A 232 -22.18 9.19 17.66
N ALA A 233 -22.76 10.38 17.77
CA ALA A 233 -23.37 10.85 19.02
C ALA A 233 -24.52 9.95 19.53
N MET A 234 -25.30 9.34 18.63
CA MET A 234 -26.34 8.37 18.99
C MET A 234 -25.76 7.02 19.45
N THR A 235 -24.59 6.62 18.93
CA THR A 235 -23.90 5.41 19.41
C THR A 235 -23.35 5.59 20.81
N ASP A 236 -22.88 6.80 21.16
CA ASP A 236 -22.38 7.12 22.50
C ASP A 236 -23.50 7.07 23.57
N SER A 237 -24.75 7.31 23.18
CA SER A 237 -25.92 7.19 24.05
C SER A 237 -26.58 5.81 24.06
N GLU A 238 -26.01 4.82 23.35
CA GLU A 238 -26.56 3.47 23.12
C GLU A 238 -28.03 3.44 22.63
N ASP A 239 -28.50 4.49 21.96
CA ASP A 239 -29.90 4.62 21.54
C ASP A 239 -30.19 3.88 20.22
N ILE A 240 -30.19 2.55 20.31
CA ILE A 240 -30.45 1.66 19.17
C ILE A 240 -31.83 1.94 18.55
N VAL A 241 -32.82 2.33 19.35
CA VAL A 241 -34.17 2.63 18.87
C VAL A 241 -34.16 3.87 17.99
N ALA A 242 -33.45 4.92 18.40
CA ALA A 242 -33.30 6.12 17.59
C ALA A 242 -32.50 5.83 16.30
N ILE A 243 -31.46 5.00 16.36
CA ILE A 243 -30.69 4.60 15.17
C ILE A 243 -31.59 3.82 14.20
N MET A 244 -32.39 2.87 14.70
CA MET A 244 -33.37 2.12 13.91
C MET A 244 -34.44 3.04 13.29
N ALA A 245 -34.94 4.01 14.05
CA ALA A 245 -35.94 4.96 13.58
C ALA A 245 -35.38 5.89 12.48
N ALA A 246 -34.16 6.39 12.67
CA ALA A 246 -33.52 7.28 11.71
C ALA A 246 -33.09 6.53 10.42
N ALA A 247 -32.66 5.27 10.54
CA ALA A 247 -32.42 4.39 9.39
C ALA A 247 -33.72 4.07 8.61
N ALA A 248 -34.82 3.78 9.32
CA ALA A 248 -36.11 3.53 8.68
C ALA A 248 -36.67 4.78 7.99
N GLY A 249 -36.46 5.97 8.57
CA GLY A 249 -36.90 7.25 8.01
C GLY A 249 -36.12 7.75 6.80
N GLY A 250 -35.07 7.04 6.37
CA GLY A 250 -34.22 7.45 5.23
C GLY A 250 -33.34 8.66 5.47
N VAL A 251 -33.20 9.07 6.74
CA VAL A 251 -32.33 10.18 7.16
C VAL A 251 -30.88 9.96 6.73
N PHE A 252 -30.49 8.69 6.53
CA PHE A 252 -29.11 8.31 6.23
C PHE A 252 -28.89 7.83 4.79
N ASP A 253 -29.87 7.91 3.89
CA ASP A 253 -29.73 7.33 2.54
C ASP A 253 -28.57 7.94 1.75
N ASP A 254 -28.38 9.24 1.89
CA ASP A 254 -27.27 9.95 1.28
C ASP A 254 -25.92 9.60 1.94
N LEU A 255 -25.91 9.28 3.24
CA LEU A 255 -24.69 8.84 3.93
C LEU A 255 -24.32 7.40 3.55
N LEU A 256 -25.29 6.49 3.51
CA LEU A 256 -25.08 5.09 3.11
C LEU A 256 -24.66 4.99 1.63
N SER A 257 -24.96 6.01 0.82
CA SER A 257 -24.52 6.09 -0.57
C SER A 257 -23.30 7.00 -0.79
N GLU A 258 -22.67 7.48 0.28
CA GLU A 258 -21.49 8.32 0.20
C GLU A 258 -20.30 7.55 -0.41
N PRO A 259 -19.74 7.99 -1.57
CA PRO A 259 -18.66 7.27 -2.23
C PRO A 259 -17.43 7.03 -1.36
N LEU A 260 -17.09 7.97 -0.46
CA LEU A 260 -15.95 7.80 0.45
C LEU A 260 -16.17 6.63 1.43
N LEU A 261 -17.38 6.51 1.99
CA LEU A 261 -17.75 5.43 2.90
C LEU A 261 -17.78 4.08 2.18
N LEU A 262 -18.36 4.03 0.97
CA LEU A 262 -18.37 2.82 0.16
C LEU A 262 -16.95 2.40 -0.25
N GLY A 263 -16.10 3.35 -0.63
CA GLY A 263 -14.70 3.09 -0.95
C GLY A 263 -13.93 2.48 0.23
N LEU A 264 -14.10 3.05 1.43
CA LEU A 264 -13.54 2.50 2.67
C LEU A 264 -13.96 1.05 2.91
N LEU A 265 -15.27 0.78 2.88
CA LEU A 265 -15.84 -0.55 3.16
C LEU A 265 -15.42 -1.63 2.15
N VAL A 266 -15.20 -1.24 0.90
CA VAL A 266 -14.90 -2.19 -0.19
C VAL A 266 -13.40 -2.49 -0.29
N HIS A 267 -12.56 -1.49 -0.04
CA HIS A 267 -11.14 -1.54 -0.43
C HIS A 267 -10.14 -1.57 0.72
N THR A 268 -10.60 -1.50 1.98
CA THR A 268 -9.70 -1.35 3.14
C THR A 268 -10.08 -2.24 4.32
N VAL A 269 -9.19 -2.32 5.31
CA VAL A 269 -9.54 -2.69 6.67
C VAL A 269 -9.69 -1.40 7.47
N ILE A 270 -10.91 -1.05 7.89
CA ILE A 270 -11.18 0.14 8.70
C ILE A 270 -10.62 -0.11 10.11
N THR A 271 -9.66 0.73 10.53
CA THR A 271 -8.95 0.65 11.81
C THR A 271 -9.25 1.84 12.73
N ASP A 272 -10.42 2.47 12.56
CA ASP A 272 -10.91 3.60 13.36
C ASP A 272 -12.09 3.14 14.21
N ASP A 273 -12.01 3.27 15.54
CA ASP A 273 -12.97 2.71 16.48
C ASP A 273 -14.32 3.41 16.43
N GLU A 274 -14.34 4.74 16.30
CA GLU A 274 -15.56 5.53 16.14
C GLU A 274 -16.31 5.10 14.88
N VAL A 275 -15.59 4.92 13.77
CA VAL A 275 -16.21 4.45 12.53
C VAL A 275 -16.74 3.02 12.67
N VAL A 276 -15.98 2.13 13.29
CA VAL A 276 -16.43 0.75 13.55
C VAL A 276 -17.64 0.70 14.48
N ARG A 277 -17.75 1.60 15.48
CA ARG A 277 -18.92 1.72 16.37
C ARG A 277 -20.18 2.08 15.57
N VAL A 278 -20.12 3.12 14.74
CA VAL A 278 -21.24 3.53 13.88
C VAL A 278 -21.66 2.41 12.94
N LEU A 279 -20.70 1.78 12.26
CA LEU A 279 -20.97 0.66 11.35
C LEU A 279 -21.59 -0.55 12.06
N SER A 280 -21.11 -0.87 13.27
CA SER A 280 -21.67 -1.95 14.09
C SER A 280 -23.10 -1.65 14.52
N ALA A 281 -23.43 -0.39 14.84
CA ALA A 281 -24.77 0.02 15.19
C ALA A 281 -25.73 -0.03 13.99
N ILE A 282 -25.30 0.42 12.81
CA ILE A 282 -26.08 0.29 11.57
C ILE A 282 -26.32 -1.20 11.24
N ARG A 283 -25.27 -2.03 11.32
CA ARG A 283 -25.36 -3.49 11.12
C ARG A 283 -26.42 -4.12 12.03
N ARG A 284 -26.38 -3.77 13.32
CA ARG A 284 -27.34 -4.21 14.35
C ARG A 284 -28.76 -3.77 14.02
N ALA A 285 -28.96 -2.50 13.65
CA ALA A 285 -30.27 -1.96 13.33
C ALA A 285 -30.91 -2.73 12.15
N ILE A 286 -30.14 -2.98 11.09
CA ILE A 286 -30.61 -3.70 9.89
C ILE A 286 -31.09 -5.12 10.26
N ILE A 287 -30.30 -5.88 11.02
CA ILE A 287 -30.67 -7.26 11.31
C ILE A 287 -31.84 -7.37 12.30
N LEU A 288 -31.90 -6.48 13.30
CA LEU A 288 -32.96 -6.52 14.31
C LEU A 288 -34.31 -6.07 13.76
N GLN A 289 -34.35 -5.10 12.84
CA GLN A 289 -35.60 -4.74 12.16
C GLN A 289 -36.15 -5.92 11.35
N GLY A 290 -35.25 -6.63 10.65
CA GLY A 290 -35.55 -7.86 9.94
C GLY A 290 -36.21 -8.95 10.79
N HIS A 291 -35.87 -8.99 12.09
CA HIS A 291 -36.40 -9.95 13.05
C HIS A 291 -37.73 -9.51 13.69
N GLN A 292 -37.98 -8.20 13.81
CA GLN A 292 -39.19 -7.63 14.44
C GLN A 292 -40.43 -7.60 13.51
N GLY A 293 -40.43 -8.36 12.43
CA GLY A 293 -41.56 -8.45 11.49
C GLY A 293 -41.56 -7.38 10.39
N THR A 294 -40.62 -6.43 10.40
CA THR A 294 -40.30 -5.64 9.21
C THR A 294 -39.43 -6.50 8.31
N LYS A 295 -39.85 -6.65 7.05
CA LYS A 295 -39.15 -7.47 6.07
C LYS A 295 -37.79 -6.81 5.74
N PRO A 296 -36.63 -7.49 5.90
CA PRO A 296 -35.31 -6.90 5.61
C PRO A 296 -35.22 -6.23 4.23
N GLU A 297 -35.94 -6.77 3.24
CA GLU A 297 -36.05 -6.25 1.88
C GLU A 297 -36.67 -4.84 1.79
N ASP A 298 -37.55 -4.48 2.75
CA ASP A 298 -38.16 -3.15 2.82
C ASP A 298 -37.11 -2.08 3.18
N LEU A 299 -36.06 -2.48 3.91
CA LEU A 299 -34.95 -1.62 4.30
C LEU A 299 -33.83 -1.62 3.28
N LEU A 300 -33.76 -2.64 2.42
CA LEU A 300 -32.74 -2.83 1.40
C LEU A 300 -33.25 -2.42 0.01
N VAL A 301 -33.69 -1.16 -0.06
CA VAL A 301 -34.14 -0.49 -1.29
C VAL A 301 -33.05 0.42 -1.87
N GLY A 302 -33.05 0.55 -3.20
CA GLY A 302 -32.17 1.48 -3.93
C GLY A 302 -30.68 1.30 -3.60
N ARG A 303 -30.05 2.41 -3.18
CA ARG A 303 -28.60 2.51 -2.88
C ARG A 303 -28.20 1.82 -1.57
N ARG A 304 -29.12 1.60 -0.63
CA ARG A 304 -28.86 0.91 0.65
C ARG A 304 -28.36 -0.53 0.46
N ARG A 305 -28.75 -1.17 -0.66
CA ARG A 305 -28.23 -2.50 -1.04
C ARG A 305 -26.73 -2.51 -1.25
N GLN A 306 -26.19 -1.45 -1.85
CA GLN A 306 -24.76 -1.34 -2.12
C GLN A 306 -23.98 -1.26 -0.81
N PHE A 307 -24.49 -0.44 0.13
CA PHE A 307 -23.94 -0.32 1.47
C PHE A 307 -23.88 -1.65 2.21
N VAL A 308 -24.98 -2.41 2.28
CA VAL A 308 -24.98 -3.69 3.02
C VAL A 308 -24.04 -4.71 2.42
N VAL A 309 -23.93 -4.74 1.09
CA VAL A 309 -22.92 -5.58 0.44
C VAL A 309 -21.51 -5.10 0.80
N ALA A 310 -21.23 -3.80 0.72
CA ALA A 310 -19.92 -3.25 1.13
C ALA A 310 -19.60 -3.57 2.60
N LEU A 311 -20.60 -3.48 3.48
CA LEU A 311 -20.50 -3.87 4.88
C LEU A 311 -20.19 -5.36 5.06
N ALA A 312 -20.79 -6.22 4.24
CA ALA A 312 -20.51 -7.65 4.24
C ALA A 312 -19.07 -7.94 3.79
N LEU A 313 -18.56 -7.24 2.77
CA LEU A 313 -17.17 -7.34 2.35
C LEU A 313 -16.22 -6.93 3.50
N GLN A 314 -16.52 -5.82 4.18
CA GLN A 314 -15.76 -5.36 5.35
C GLN A 314 -15.74 -6.40 6.48
N CYS A 315 -16.90 -7.00 6.79
CA CYS A 315 -16.99 -8.03 7.82
C CYS A 315 -16.16 -9.28 7.46
N PHE A 316 -16.13 -9.65 6.17
CA PHE A 316 -15.36 -10.79 5.71
C PHE A 316 -13.85 -10.57 5.83
N VAL A 317 -13.33 -9.42 5.37
CA VAL A 317 -11.88 -9.13 5.42
C VAL A 317 -11.36 -8.92 6.84
N THR A 318 -12.24 -8.58 7.79
CA THR A 318 -11.93 -8.47 9.22
C THR A 318 -12.13 -9.79 9.97
N GLY A 319 -12.52 -10.88 9.30
CA GLY A 319 -12.79 -12.16 9.96
C GLY A 319 -13.98 -12.10 10.91
N TYR A 320 -14.94 -11.20 10.68
CA TYR A 320 -16.10 -10.96 11.54
C TYR A 320 -15.72 -10.54 12.96
N ALA A 321 -14.74 -9.65 13.09
CA ALA A 321 -14.20 -9.19 14.38
C ALA A 321 -15.19 -8.38 15.23
N TRP A 322 -16.23 -7.80 14.64
CA TRP A 322 -17.13 -6.88 15.33
C TRP A 322 -18.08 -7.60 16.29
N HIS A 323 -18.21 -7.07 17.51
CA HIS A 323 -19.07 -7.64 18.55
C HIS A 323 -20.53 -7.80 18.09
N GLU A 324 -21.15 -8.87 18.57
CA GLU A 324 -22.50 -9.30 18.26
C GLU A 324 -23.27 -9.54 19.56
N THR A 325 -24.46 -8.95 19.71
CA THR A 325 -25.32 -9.24 20.86
C THR A 325 -26.09 -10.55 20.66
N GLN A 326 -26.57 -11.17 21.75
CA GLN A 326 -27.40 -12.37 21.68
C GLN A 326 -28.64 -12.21 20.78
N ARG A 327 -29.25 -11.01 20.74
CA ARG A 327 -30.39 -10.72 19.85
C ARG A 327 -29.99 -10.73 18.38
N GLU A 328 -28.83 -10.16 18.05
CA GLU A 328 -28.28 -10.21 16.69
C GLU A 328 -27.98 -11.66 16.29
N ALA A 329 -27.41 -12.46 17.19
CA ALA A 329 -27.10 -13.87 16.94
C ALA A 329 -28.35 -14.70 16.61
N LEU A 330 -29.43 -14.51 17.38
CA LEU A 330 -30.71 -15.15 17.12
C LEU A 330 -31.31 -14.72 15.78
N ALA A 331 -31.24 -13.42 15.46
CA ALA A 331 -31.73 -12.89 14.19
C ALA A 331 -30.91 -13.41 12.99
N ALA A 332 -29.58 -13.49 13.12
CA ALA A 332 -28.70 -14.07 12.11
C ALA A 332 -29.01 -15.56 11.89
N GLY A 333 -29.19 -16.33 12.96
CA GLY A 333 -29.59 -17.74 12.88
C GLY A 333 -30.92 -17.93 12.14
N TYR A 334 -31.91 -17.09 12.42
CA TYR A 334 -33.19 -17.10 11.70
C TYR A 334 -33.00 -16.84 10.20
N LEU A 335 -32.25 -15.80 9.83
CA LEU A 335 -32.01 -15.47 8.41
C LEU A 335 -31.20 -16.55 7.69
N ILE A 336 -30.24 -17.19 8.35
CA ILE A 336 -29.50 -18.34 7.79
C ILE A 336 -30.46 -19.50 7.49
N ALA A 337 -31.42 -19.77 8.38
CA ALA A 337 -32.42 -20.81 8.15
C ALA A 337 -33.38 -20.49 6.99
N GLU A 338 -33.76 -19.22 6.80
CA GLU A 338 -34.51 -18.76 5.62
C GLU A 338 -33.69 -18.93 4.33
N VAL A 339 -32.42 -18.50 4.34
CA VAL A 339 -31.49 -18.63 3.21
C VAL A 339 -31.33 -20.11 2.82
N ARG A 340 -31.15 -21.02 3.79
CA ARG A 340 -31.07 -22.47 3.53
C ARG A 340 -32.36 -23.01 2.92
N ARG A 341 -33.54 -22.61 3.41
CA ARG A 341 -34.81 -22.99 2.79
C ARG A 341 -34.94 -22.51 1.34
N GLY A 342 -34.47 -21.30 1.04
CA GLY A 342 -34.39 -20.79 -0.32
C GLY A 342 -33.45 -21.64 -1.20
N LEU A 343 -32.30 -22.04 -0.67
CA LEU A 343 -31.34 -22.90 -1.37
C LEU A 343 -31.90 -24.31 -1.62
N ASP A 344 -32.64 -24.86 -0.67
CA ASP A 344 -33.30 -26.17 -0.81
C ASP A 344 -34.41 -26.15 -1.86
N ALA A 345 -35.08 -25.01 -2.03
CA ALA A 345 -36.10 -24.80 -3.06
C ALA A 345 -35.52 -24.69 -4.49
N ILE A 346 -34.21 -24.47 -4.65
CA ILE A 346 -33.54 -24.54 -5.95
C ILE A 346 -33.41 -26.03 -6.34
N VAL A 347 -34.30 -26.48 -7.22
CA VAL A 347 -34.33 -27.85 -7.78
C VAL A 347 -33.44 -27.96 -9.01
N ASP A 348 -33.44 -26.95 -9.88
CA ASP A 348 -32.58 -26.86 -11.06
C ASP A 348 -31.70 -25.61 -10.93
N ALA A 349 -30.38 -25.79 -11.01
CA ALA A 349 -29.43 -24.68 -10.91
C ALA A 349 -29.50 -23.69 -12.09
N SER A 350 -30.30 -23.99 -13.12
CA SER A 350 -30.62 -23.07 -14.22
C SER A 350 -31.95 -22.33 -14.03
N ASP A 351 -32.78 -22.73 -13.05
CA ASP A 351 -34.06 -22.10 -12.74
C ASP A 351 -33.95 -21.19 -11.50
N ALA A 352 -33.74 -19.90 -11.76
CA ALA A 352 -33.61 -18.87 -10.73
C ALA A 352 -34.95 -18.42 -10.11
N SER A 353 -36.08 -19.02 -10.49
CA SER A 353 -37.40 -18.59 -10.00
C SER A 353 -37.55 -18.72 -8.47
N ALA A 354 -36.80 -19.64 -7.85
CA ALA A 354 -36.75 -19.81 -6.40
C ALA A 354 -35.81 -18.84 -5.66
N TRP A 355 -34.98 -18.06 -6.38
CA TRP A 355 -33.94 -17.21 -5.80
C TRP A 355 -34.07 -15.75 -6.25
N ASP A 356 -35.07 -15.08 -5.69
CA ASP A 356 -35.47 -13.73 -6.07
C ASP A 356 -34.64 -12.61 -5.39
N LEU A 357 -35.08 -11.37 -5.59
CA LEU A 357 -34.48 -10.18 -5.00
C LEU A 357 -34.47 -10.23 -3.46
N GLU A 358 -35.51 -10.82 -2.85
CA GLU A 358 -35.64 -10.96 -1.41
C GLU A 358 -34.55 -11.88 -0.85
N MET A 359 -34.34 -13.04 -1.47
CA MET A 359 -33.27 -13.97 -1.06
C MET A 359 -31.88 -13.36 -1.17
N TRP A 360 -31.62 -12.58 -2.23
CA TRP A 360 -30.36 -11.84 -2.37
C TRP A 360 -30.13 -10.82 -1.25
N ASN A 361 -31.18 -10.12 -0.84
CA ASN A 361 -31.10 -9.15 0.25
C ASN A 361 -30.87 -9.84 1.59
N ARG A 362 -31.56 -10.96 1.87
CA ARG A 362 -31.33 -11.77 3.07
C ARG A 362 -29.91 -12.33 3.13
N LEU A 363 -29.41 -12.86 2.01
CA LEU A 363 -28.03 -13.35 1.92
C LEU A 363 -27.01 -12.24 2.22
N ALA A 364 -27.22 -11.03 1.70
CA ALA A 364 -26.34 -9.90 1.97
C ALA A 364 -26.31 -9.50 3.46
N VAL A 365 -27.44 -9.55 4.17
CA VAL A 365 -27.49 -9.33 5.63
C VAL A 365 -26.79 -10.45 6.39
N VAL A 366 -27.03 -11.72 6.02
CA VAL A 366 -26.33 -12.87 6.61
C VAL A 366 -24.81 -12.71 6.45
N ALA A 367 -24.37 -12.25 5.28
CA ALA A 367 -22.97 -12.05 4.96
C ALA A 367 -22.26 -10.98 5.82
N THR A 368 -22.99 -10.13 6.57
CA THR A 368 -22.39 -9.20 7.55
C THR A 368 -22.11 -9.84 8.90
N TYR A 369 -22.59 -11.07 9.14
CA TYR A 369 -22.41 -11.80 10.40
C TYR A 369 -21.65 -13.11 10.23
N ARG A 370 -21.83 -13.82 9.12
CA ARG A 370 -21.19 -15.12 8.87
C ARG A 370 -20.69 -15.24 7.44
N PRO A 371 -19.61 -15.99 7.18
CA PRO A 371 -19.13 -16.26 5.83
C PRO A 371 -20.11 -17.13 5.06
N ILE A 372 -20.56 -16.66 3.90
CA ILE A 372 -21.62 -17.38 3.15
C ILE A 372 -21.15 -18.71 2.56
N HIS A 373 -19.86 -18.90 2.25
CA HIS A 373 -19.34 -20.19 1.75
C HIS A 373 -19.46 -21.34 2.77
N ARG A 374 -19.76 -21.04 4.04
CA ARG A 374 -20.01 -22.06 5.07
C ARG A 374 -21.49 -22.45 5.19
N ILE A 375 -22.38 -21.80 4.45
CA ILE A 375 -23.81 -22.16 4.41
C ILE A 375 -23.97 -23.40 3.53
N GLU A 376 -24.61 -24.43 4.06
CA GLU A 376 -24.90 -25.66 3.32
C GLU A 376 -25.78 -25.37 2.09
N GLY A 377 -25.41 -25.91 0.92
CA GLY A 377 -26.15 -25.75 -0.33
C GLY A 377 -25.84 -24.45 -1.09
N ILE A 378 -24.96 -23.58 -0.58
CA ILE A 378 -24.66 -22.27 -1.16
C ILE A 378 -24.04 -22.36 -2.56
N GLU A 379 -23.35 -23.46 -2.88
CA GLU A 379 -22.75 -23.72 -4.19
C GLU A 379 -23.77 -23.75 -5.33
N LYS A 380 -25.06 -24.02 -5.04
CA LYS A 380 -26.15 -23.92 -6.02
C LYS A 380 -26.25 -22.53 -6.64
N LEU A 381 -25.85 -21.49 -5.92
CA LEU A 381 -25.84 -20.11 -6.43
C LEU A 381 -24.82 -19.89 -7.56
N LEU A 382 -23.80 -20.75 -7.71
CA LEU A 382 -22.82 -20.65 -8.79
C LEU A 382 -23.40 -21.06 -10.16
N GLY A 383 -24.41 -21.95 -10.16
CA GLY A 383 -25.13 -22.34 -11.37
C GLY A 383 -26.18 -21.31 -11.79
N LEU A 384 -26.71 -20.57 -10.81
CA LEU A 384 -27.63 -19.47 -11.06
C LEU A 384 -26.88 -18.29 -11.68
N GLY A 385 -27.20 -17.94 -12.93
CA GLY A 385 -26.67 -16.72 -13.54
C GLY A 385 -26.93 -15.51 -12.64
N LEU A 386 -25.88 -14.80 -12.21
CA LEU A 386 -26.03 -13.61 -11.40
C LEU A 386 -26.85 -12.56 -12.17
N PRO A 387 -27.84 -11.89 -11.56
CA PRO A 387 -28.60 -10.85 -12.23
C PRO A 387 -27.64 -9.84 -12.85
N ALA A 388 -27.84 -9.51 -14.14
CA ALA A 388 -26.96 -8.61 -14.88
C ALA A 388 -26.80 -7.23 -14.19
N GLU A 389 -27.78 -6.83 -13.37
CA GLU A 389 -27.95 -5.47 -12.86
C GLU A 389 -27.24 -5.11 -11.54
N SER A 390 -26.45 -5.99 -10.90
CA SER A 390 -25.79 -5.62 -9.62
C SER A 390 -24.29 -5.94 -9.55
N PRO A 391 -23.38 -4.97 -9.80
CA PRO A 391 -21.93 -5.18 -9.65
C PRO A 391 -21.54 -5.60 -8.22
N TYR A 392 -22.19 -5.03 -7.20
CA TYR A 392 -21.93 -5.36 -5.79
C TYR A 392 -22.24 -6.82 -5.46
N ARG A 393 -23.33 -7.40 -5.96
CA ARG A 393 -23.62 -8.84 -5.73
C ARG A 393 -22.57 -9.75 -6.34
N ARG A 394 -22.07 -9.39 -7.52
CA ARG A 394 -20.96 -10.12 -8.13
C ARG A 394 -19.72 -10.05 -7.24
N MET A 395 -19.43 -8.89 -6.64
CA MET A 395 -18.33 -8.77 -5.69
C MET A 395 -18.53 -9.63 -4.43
N LEU A 396 -19.75 -9.67 -3.87
CA LEU A 396 -20.07 -10.51 -2.72
C LEU A 396 -19.85 -12.00 -3.03
N ILE A 397 -20.43 -12.49 -4.12
CA ILE A 397 -20.30 -13.89 -4.53
C ILE A 397 -18.86 -14.21 -4.92
N GLN A 398 -18.17 -13.30 -5.60
CA GLN A 398 -16.77 -13.47 -5.92
C GLN A 398 -15.93 -13.63 -4.65
N GLN A 399 -16.00 -12.68 -3.72
CA GLN A 399 -15.14 -12.64 -2.54
C GLN A 399 -15.47 -13.70 -1.50
N GLN A 400 -16.76 -13.96 -1.26
CA GLN A 400 -17.16 -14.83 -0.15
C GLN A 400 -17.53 -16.25 -0.57
N LEU A 401 -17.66 -16.56 -1.87
CA LEU A 401 -18.01 -17.90 -2.36
C LEU A 401 -17.02 -18.45 -3.41
N VAL A 402 -16.77 -17.72 -4.50
CA VAL A 402 -15.89 -18.18 -5.59
C VAL A 402 -14.44 -18.28 -5.12
N GLU A 403 -13.90 -17.21 -4.52
CA GLU A 403 -12.52 -17.16 -4.05
C GLU A 403 -12.22 -18.23 -2.98
N PRO A 404 -13.02 -18.39 -1.90
CA PRO A 404 -12.80 -19.45 -0.91
C PRO A 404 -12.93 -20.86 -1.48
N SER A 405 -13.77 -21.06 -2.51
CA SER A 405 -13.87 -22.35 -3.19
C SER A 405 -12.60 -22.66 -3.98
N ARG A 406 -12.07 -21.67 -4.71
CA ARG A 406 -10.79 -21.80 -5.40
C ARG A 406 -9.62 -22.01 -4.44
N GLU A 407 -9.61 -21.31 -3.30
CA GLU A 407 -8.63 -21.50 -2.22
C GLU A 407 -8.64 -22.97 -1.74
N ARG A 408 -9.82 -23.54 -1.47
CA ARG A 408 -9.95 -24.95 -1.06
C ARG A 408 -9.43 -25.93 -2.11
N GLU A 409 -9.67 -25.68 -3.40
CA GLU A 409 -9.10 -26.50 -4.48
C GLU A 409 -7.57 -26.44 -4.48
N LEU A 410 -7.00 -25.24 -4.39
CA LEU A 410 -5.55 -25.05 -4.39
C LEU A 410 -4.88 -25.67 -3.17
N ALA A 411 -5.55 -25.63 -2.00
CA ALA A 411 -5.07 -26.28 -0.78
C ALA A 411 -4.74 -27.77 -1.00
N THR A 412 -5.51 -28.48 -1.84
CA THR A 412 -5.28 -29.91 -2.13
C THR A 412 -4.00 -30.17 -2.93
N THR A 413 -3.47 -29.14 -3.61
CA THR A 413 -2.26 -29.24 -4.45
C THR A 413 -0.98 -28.86 -3.72
N ILE A 414 -1.10 -28.20 -2.56
CA ILE A 414 0.04 -27.70 -1.79
C ILE A 414 0.61 -28.84 -0.95
N THR A 415 1.83 -29.25 -1.28
CA THR A 415 2.51 -30.37 -0.60
C THR A 415 3.28 -29.94 0.64
N HIS A 416 3.42 -30.86 1.60
CA HIS A 416 4.30 -30.69 2.76
C HIS A 416 5.78 -30.77 2.37
N VAL A 417 6.64 -30.09 3.12
CA VAL A 417 8.09 -30.25 2.98
C VAL A 417 8.55 -31.66 3.38
N ALA A 418 7.97 -32.24 4.43
CA ALA A 418 8.32 -33.57 4.94
C ALA A 418 7.52 -34.76 4.34
N GLY A 419 6.70 -34.55 3.32
CA GLY A 419 5.91 -35.60 2.65
C GLY A 419 4.72 -36.18 3.44
N THR A 420 4.70 -36.04 4.77
CA THR A 420 3.55 -36.37 5.63
C THR A 420 2.72 -35.13 5.94
N VAL A 421 1.39 -35.22 5.76
CA VAL A 421 0.43 -34.18 6.17
C VAL A 421 0.10 -34.41 7.66
N PRO A 422 0.44 -33.49 8.58
CA PRO A 422 -0.05 -33.57 9.96
C PRO A 422 -1.58 -33.50 9.98
N GLU A 423 -2.24 -34.18 10.93
CA GLU A 423 -3.66 -33.96 11.15
C GLU A 423 -3.89 -32.47 11.48
N PRO A 424 -4.88 -31.81 10.86
CA PRO A 424 -5.17 -30.41 11.18
C PRO A 424 -5.62 -30.30 12.64
N ASP A 425 -5.08 -29.31 13.35
CA ASP A 425 -5.54 -29.01 14.71
C ASP A 425 -7.02 -28.61 14.68
N ALA A 426 -7.76 -28.89 15.76
CA ALA A 426 -9.18 -28.56 15.85
C ALA A 426 -9.47 -27.07 15.60
N ASP A 427 -8.51 -26.19 15.92
CA ASP A 427 -8.59 -24.74 15.72
C ASP A 427 -8.23 -24.29 14.29
N GLU A 428 -7.56 -25.12 13.48
CA GLU A 428 -7.30 -24.84 12.05
C GLU A 428 -8.60 -24.94 11.22
N VAL A 429 -9.56 -25.76 11.66
CA VAL A 429 -10.81 -26.02 10.93
C VAL A 429 -11.67 -24.75 10.76
N ASP A 430 -11.55 -23.78 11.68
CA ASP A 430 -12.30 -22.51 11.63
C ASP A 430 -11.46 -21.30 11.17
N ALA A 431 -10.19 -21.51 10.79
CA ALA A 431 -9.28 -20.46 10.38
C ALA A 431 -9.63 -19.89 8.99
N SER A 432 -9.48 -18.56 8.83
CA SER A 432 -9.52 -17.87 7.54
C SER A 432 -8.13 -17.33 7.26
N PRO A 433 -7.65 -17.24 6.01
CA PRO A 433 -6.34 -16.65 5.73
C PRO A 433 -6.27 -15.19 6.17
N TYR A 434 -5.16 -14.77 6.78
CA TYR A 434 -4.95 -13.39 7.22
C TYR A 434 -3.48 -12.94 7.17
N PRO A 435 -3.23 -11.65 6.86
CA PRO A 435 -4.21 -10.65 6.43
C PRO A 435 -4.62 -10.88 4.96
N ARG A 436 -5.91 -10.76 4.63
CA ARG A 436 -6.36 -10.71 3.23
C ARG A 436 -6.00 -9.36 2.61
N TRP A 437 -5.38 -9.36 1.43
CA TRP A 437 -4.98 -8.15 0.71
C TRP A 437 -5.40 -8.28 -0.77
N HIS A 438 -6.00 -7.23 -1.33
CA HIS A 438 -6.64 -7.36 -2.63
C HIS A 438 -5.70 -7.13 -3.81
N ARG A 439 -4.62 -6.36 -3.63
CA ARG A 439 -3.75 -5.90 -4.73
C ARG A 439 -2.30 -5.70 -4.30
N LEU A 440 -1.41 -5.84 -5.27
CA LEU A 440 -0.02 -5.36 -5.23
C LEU A 440 0.15 -4.22 -6.24
N PRO A 441 1.01 -3.23 -5.97
CA PRO A 441 1.34 -2.21 -6.96
C PRO A 441 1.86 -2.85 -8.24
N LYS A 442 1.37 -2.41 -9.41
CA LYS A 442 1.97 -2.79 -10.69
C LYS A 442 3.33 -2.12 -10.79
N VAL A 443 4.37 -2.92 -10.96
CA VAL A 443 5.75 -2.49 -11.19
C VAL A 443 6.27 -3.22 -12.41
N GLU A 444 6.98 -2.49 -13.27
CA GLU A 444 7.74 -3.11 -14.35
C GLU A 444 8.80 -4.04 -13.73
N PRO A 445 8.87 -5.32 -14.15
CA PRO A 445 9.88 -6.24 -13.65
C PRO A 445 11.28 -5.68 -13.86
N LYS A 446 12.12 -5.76 -12.83
CA LYS A 446 13.53 -5.35 -12.87
C LYS A 446 14.44 -6.46 -12.38
N ASN A 447 15.73 -6.37 -12.66
CA ASN A 447 16.67 -7.30 -12.10
C ASN A 447 16.77 -7.13 -10.58
N TYR A 448 16.77 -8.23 -9.83
CA TYR A 448 16.88 -8.20 -8.36
C TYR A 448 18.19 -7.57 -7.86
N ALA A 449 19.26 -7.59 -8.67
CA ALA A 449 20.50 -6.87 -8.39
C ALA A 449 20.27 -5.37 -8.14
N ASP A 450 19.39 -4.75 -8.93
CA ASP A 450 19.13 -3.31 -8.85
C ASP A 450 18.42 -2.99 -7.52
N ARG A 451 17.46 -3.84 -7.12
CA ARG A 451 16.82 -3.76 -5.80
C ARG A 451 17.82 -3.86 -4.66
N LEU A 452 18.82 -4.74 -4.74
CA LEU A 452 19.83 -4.85 -3.67
C LEU A 452 20.66 -3.57 -3.52
N GLN A 453 20.95 -2.86 -4.61
CA GLN A 453 21.64 -1.56 -4.55
C GLN A 453 20.76 -0.48 -3.92
N GLU A 454 19.47 -0.48 -4.25
CA GLU A 454 18.49 0.45 -3.68
C GLU A 454 18.29 0.21 -2.17
N LEU A 455 18.25 -1.06 -1.74
CA LEU A 455 17.98 -1.42 -0.34
C LEU A 455 19.20 -1.31 0.57
N ILE A 456 20.41 -1.50 0.04
CA ILE A 456 21.63 -1.61 0.83
C ILE A 456 22.63 -0.55 0.35
N PRO A 457 22.71 0.61 1.03
CA PRO A 457 23.61 1.70 0.65
C PRO A 457 25.06 1.23 0.48
N GLY A 458 25.67 1.56 -0.66
CA GLY A 458 27.06 1.21 -0.99
C GLY A 458 27.30 -0.31 -1.16
N PHE A 459 26.27 -1.11 -1.42
CA PHE A 459 26.39 -2.55 -1.63
C PHE A 459 26.99 -2.86 -2.99
N VAL A 460 28.12 -3.58 -2.98
CA VAL A 460 28.71 -4.12 -4.20
C VAL A 460 27.97 -5.40 -4.53
N VAL A 461 27.11 -5.33 -5.54
CA VAL A 461 26.29 -6.45 -5.94
C VAL A 461 27.17 -7.61 -6.43
N PRO A 462 27.05 -8.81 -5.85
CA PRO A 462 27.76 -9.99 -6.31
C PRO A 462 27.40 -10.35 -7.76
N GLU A 463 28.35 -10.91 -8.51
CA GLU A 463 28.12 -11.28 -9.91
C GLU A 463 26.93 -12.25 -10.07
N TYR A 464 26.74 -13.16 -9.11
CA TYR A 464 25.64 -14.11 -9.13
C TYR A 464 24.25 -13.44 -9.06
N ALA A 465 24.13 -12.24 -8.47
CA ALA A 465 22.86 -11.54 -8.28
C ALA A 465 22.23 -11.08 -9.59
N ARG A 466 23.00 -11.02 -10.68
CA ARG A 466 22.51 -10.73 -12.04
C ARG A 466 22.00 -11.97 -12.77
N ARG A 467 22.21 -13.17 -12.22
CA ARG A 467 21.74 -14.46 -12.78
C ARG A 467 20.40 -14.85 -12.16
N LEU A 468 19.86 -16.02 -12.50
CA LEU A 468 18.65 -16.55 -11.89
C LEU A 468 18.87 -16.84 -10.40
N LEU A 469 18.07 -16.24 -9.54
CA LEU A 469 18.14 -16.37 -8.09
C LEU A 469 17.00 -17.23 -7.54
N ARG A 470 17.37 -18.25 -6.77
CA ARG A 470 16.45 -18.97 -5.88
C ARG A 470 16.27 -18.21 -4.58
N ILE A 471 15.04 -17.80 -4.28
CA ILE A 471 14.66 -17.09 -3.06
C ILE A 471 13.72 -17.96 -2.23
N LEU A 472 14.00 -18.10 -0.92
CA LEU A 472 13.07 -18.68 0.05
C LEU A 472 12.39 -17.57 0.84
N VAL A 473 11.07 -17.61 0.96
CA VAL A 473 10.29 -16.78 1.89
C VAL A 473 9.64 -17.70 2.90
N ALA A 474 10.27 -17.85 4.07
CA ALA A 474 9.79 -18.72 5.14
C ALA A 474 8.86 -17.96 6.09
N GLY A 475 7.67 -18.48 6.35
CA GLY A 475 6.60 -17.74 7.03
C GLY A 475 6.02 -16.64 6.16
N CYS A 476 5.61 -16.99 4.93
CA CYS A 476 5.15 -16.02 3.96
C CYS A 476 3.77 -15.41 4.27
N SER A 477 3.05 -15.91 5.29
CA SER A 477 1.66 -15.55 5.58
C SER A 477 0.83 -15.67 4.29
N THR A 478 -0.05 -14.73 4.01
CA THR A 478 -0.87 -14.68 2.79
C THR A 478 -0.09 -14.29 1.52
N GLY A 479 1.25 -14.40 1.54
CA GLY A 479 2.10 -14.36 0.36
C GLY A 479 2.41 -12.98 -0.20
N LYS A 480 1.97 -11.88 0.43
CA LYS A 480 2.15 -10.52 -0.10
C LYS A 480 3.59 -10.18 -0.48
N ARG A 481 4.55 -10.49 0.40
CA ARG A 481 5.99 -10.28 0.12
C ARG A 481 6.51 -11.23 -0.95
N ALA A 482 6.18 -12.51 -0.85
CA ALA A 482 6.65 -13.52 -1.80
C ALA A 482 6.17 -13.23 -3.23
N LEU A 483 4.91 -12.85 -3.39
CA LEU A 483 4.34 -12.44 -4.67
C LEU A 483 4.88 -11.10 -5.15
N GLY A 484 5.10 -10.13 -4.25
CA GLY A 484 5.76 -8.88 -4.60
C GLY A 484 7.17 -9.11 -5.15
N LEU A 485 7.93 -10.04 -4.57
CA LEU A 485 9.24 -10.43 -5.07
C LEU A 485 9.15 -11.12 -6.44
N ALA A 486 8.26 -12.09 -6.58
CA ALA A 486 8.09 -12.85 -7.82
C ALA A 486 7.59 -11.98 -8.99
N ALA A 487 6.65 -11.05 -8.72
CA ALA A 487 6.08 -10.18 -9.74
C ALA A 487 7.01 -9.02 -10.16
N ALA A 488 7.81 -8.50 -9.23
CA ALA A 488 8.65 -7.32 -9.50
C ALA A 488 10.02 -7.65 -10.09
N HIS A 489 10.39 -8.94 -10.20
CA HIS A 489 11.72 -9.32 -10.69
C HIS A 489 11.69 -10.47 -11.70
N ASP A 490 12.42 -10.30 -12.79
CA ASP A 490 12.47 -11.23 -13.92
C ASP A 490 13.47 -12.38 -13.72
N ASN A 491 14.46 -12.20 -12.86
CA ASN A 491 15.54 -13.16 -12.60
C ASN A 491 15.40 -13.90 -11.27
N VAL A 492 14.18 -14.16 -10.79
CA VAL A 492 13.95 -14.86 -9.52
C VAL A 492 12.99 -16.05 -9.65
N GLU A 493 13.28 -17.11 -8.89
CA GLU A 493 12.36 -18.20 -8.56
C GLU A 493 12.11 -18.20 -7.06
N VAL A 494 10.85 -18.08 -6.67
CA VAL A 494 10.47 -17.96 -5.26
C VAL A 494 9.88 -19.28 -4.75
N LEU A 495 10.41 -19.80 -3.64
CA LEU A 495 9.74 -20.79 -2.80
C LEU A 495 9.16 -20.07 -1.59
N ALA A 496 7.85 -20.13 -1.40
CA ALA A 496 7.16 -19.55 -0.27
C ALA A 496 6.64 -20.68 0.64
N THR A 497 6.89 -20.56 1.95
CA THR A 497 6.40 -21.53 2.93
C THR A 497 5.71 -20.85 4.10
N ASP A 498 4.70 -21.52 4.65
CA ASP A 498 3.97 -21.08 5.85
C ASP A 498 3.40 -22.33 6.55
N PRO A 499 3.20 -22.30 7.87
CA PRO A 499 2.51 -23.39 8.57
C PRO A 499 1.02 -23.49 8.21
N SER A 500 0.33 -22.37 7.92
CA SER A 500 -1.10 -22.37 7.61
C SER A 500 -1.34 -22.70 6.13
N LEU A 501 -2.15 -23.74 5.90
CA LEU A 501 -2.54 -24.14 4.56
C LEU A 501 -3.48 -23.11 3.91
N GLU A 502 -4.34 -22.47 4.70
CA GLU A 502 -5.27 -21.44 4.29
C GLU A 502 -4.54 -20.22 3.75
N ASN A 503 -3.49 -19.78 4.47
CA ASN A 503 -2.62 -18.68 4.05
C ASN A 503 -1.94 -18.98 2.71
N LEU A 504 -1.40 -20.19 2.54
CA LEU A 504 -0.76 -20.61 1.29
C LEU A 504 -1.75 -20.76 0.15
N ALA A 505 -2.94 -21.30 0.41
CA ALA A 505 -4.01 -21.43 -0.58
C ALA A 505 -4.49 -20.05 -1.08
N TYR A 506 -4.61 -19.09 -0.17
CA TYR A 506 -4.88 -17.70 -0.51
C TYR A 506 -3.77 -17.10 -1.38
N ALA A 507 -2.51 -17.28 -0.96
CA ALA A 507 -1.36 -16.80 -1.72
C ALA A 507 -1.30 -17.42 -3.13
N ALA A 508 -1.58 -18.72 -3.25
CA ALA A 508 -1.64 -19.41 -4.54
C ALA A 508 -2.75 -18.84 -5.44
N ARG A 509 -3.96 -18.58 -4.90
CA ARG A 509 -5.04 -17.94 -5.65
C ARG A 509 -4.63 -16.55 -6.15
N MET A 510 -3.96 -15.77 -5.30
CA MET A 510 -3.46 -14.46 -5.70
C MET A 510 -2.37 -14.55 -6.78
N ALA A 511 -1.51 -15.58 -6.73
CA ALA A 511 -0.55 -15.86 -7.80
C ALA A 511 -1.24 -16.10 -9.15
N GLU A 512 -2.29 -16.94 -9.17
CA GLU A 512 -3.09 -17.21 -10.37
C GLU A 512 -3.77 -15.95 -10.90
N ALA A 513 -4.42 -15.19 -10.01
CA ALA A 513 -5.13 -13.97 -10.37
C ALA A 513 -4.20 -12.89 -10.96
N MET A 514 -2.93 -12.88 -10.54
CA MET A 514 -1.91 -11.94 -11.02
C MET A 514 -1.10 -12.48 -12.21
N GLY A 515 -1.26 -13.75 -12.60
CA GLY A 515 -0.45 -14.38 -13.63
C GLY A 515 1.03 -14.58 -13.24
N VAL A 516 1.33 -14.73 -11.95
CA VAL A 516 2.70 -14.89 -11.44
C VAL A 516 3.06 -16.37 -11.38
N GLY A 517 3.91 -16.83 -12.31
CA GLY A 517 4.25 -18.26 -12.47
C GLY A 517 5.60 -18.69 -11.88
N ASN A 518 6.47 -17.75 -11.49
CA ASN A 518 7.81 -18.00 -10.94
C ASN A 518 7.83 -18.18 -9.41
N ILE A 519 6.73 -18.67 -8.83
CA ILE A 519 6.57 -18.92 -7.40
C ILE A 519 5.96 -20.30 -7.13
N LYS A 520 6.44 -20.97 -6.08
CA LYS A 520 5.90 -22.24 -5.57
C LYS A 520 5.57 -22.12 -4.09
N PHE A 521 4.53 -22.83 -3.66
CA PHE A 521 4.06 -22.85 -2.27
C PHE A 521 4.25 -24.25 -1.67
N ARG A 522 4.80 -24.34 -0.46
CA ARG A 522 4.88 -25.59 0.32
C ARG A 522 4.54 -25.33 1.79
N ARG A 523 3.79 -26.24 2.41
CA ARG A 523 3.54 -26.17 3.86
C ARG A 523 4.81 -26.61 4.60
N ALA A 524 5.23 -25.80 5.57
CA ALA A 524 6.37 -26.10 6.41
C ALA A 524 6.13 -25.53 7.81
N SER A 525 6.15 -26.38 8.82
CA SER A 525 6.21 -25.91 10.21
C SER A 525 7.61 -25.39 10.54
N ARG A 526 7.73 -24.75 11.69
CA ARG A 526 9.00 -24.25 12.23
C ARG A 526 10.04 -25.37 12.40
N GLU A 527 9.61 -26.54 12.88
CA GLU A 527 10.44 -27.71 13.15
C GLU A 527 10.93 -28.39 11.86
N GLU A 528 10.28 -28.09 10.75
CA GLU A 528 10.56 -28.69 9.44
C GLU A 528 11.43 -27.82 8.55
N LEU A 529 11.78 -26.62 8.99
CA LEU A 529 12.57 -25.68 8.20
C LEU A 529 13.87 -26.30 7.67
N GLY A 530 14.56 -27.09 8.49
CA GLY A 530 15.81 -27.76 8.09
C GLY A 530 15.62 -28.90 7.08
N ARG A 531 14.38 -29.26 6.75
CA ARG A 531 14.03 -30.28 5.75
C ARG A 531 13.67 -29.68 4.39
N ILE A 532 13.75 -28.35 4.23
CA ILE A 532 13.43 -27.69 2.96
C ILE A 532 14.45 -28.12 1.90
N ASP A 533 13.96 -28.62 0.77
CA ASP A 533 14.85 -29.11 -0.28
C ASP A 533 15.61 -27.97 -0.99
N GLY A 534 16.94 -28.01 -0.88
CA GLY A 534 17.86 -27.21 -1.69
C GLY A 534 18.55 -26.08 -0.93
N GLN A 535 19.22 -25.24 -1.71
CA GLN A 535 20.02 -24.10 -1.26
C GLN A 535 19.53 -22.84 -1.97
N PHE A 536 19.58 -21.70 -1.28
CA PHE A 536 19.00 -20.44 -1.74
C PHE A 536 20.04 -19.32 -1.73
N HIS A 537 19.89 -18.38 -2.66
CA HIS A 537 20.75 -17.20 -2.75
C HIS A 537 20.30 -16.13 -1.77
N VAL A 538 18.98 -16.04 -1.55
CA VAL A 538 18.34 -15.09 -0.65
C VAL A 538 17.28 -15.80 0.17
N ILE A 539 17.24 -15.55 1.47
CA ILE A 539 16.20 -16.06 2.37
C ILE A 539 15.57 -14.91 3.13
N TYR A 540 14.24 -14.85 3.15
CA TYR A 540 13.47 -13.96 4.00
C TYR A 540 12.87 -14.76 5.16
N SER A 541 13.17 -14.36 6.40
CA SER A 541 12.47 -14.87 7.58
C SER A 541 11.23 -14.01 7.86
N GLY A 542 10.05 -14.61 7.84
CA GLY A 542 8.78 -13.96 8.12
C GLY A 542 8.37 -14.01 9.59
N ASN A 543 7.52 -13.07 10.00
CA ASN A 543 7.08 -12.88 11.39
C ASN A 543 6.34 -14.09 12.00
N THR A 544 5.60 -14.86 11.20
CA THR A 544 4.86 -16.04 11.69
C THR A 544 5.79 -17.07 12.33
N MET A 545 7.04 -17.15 11.85
CA MET A 545 8.05 -18.12 12.33
C MET A 545 8.70 -17.69 13.65
N LEU A 546 8.50 -16.43 14.06
CA LEU A 546 9.15 -15.81 15.22
C LEU A 546 8.22 -15.71 16.43
N ARG A 547 6.97 -16.17 16.29
CA ARG A 547 6.04 -16.33 17.41
C ARG A 547 6.44 -17.57 18.18
N THR A 548 7.51 -17.51 18.96
CA THR A 548 8.13 -18.67 19.58
C THR A 548 8.87 -18.32 20.87
N GLU A 549 9.03 -19.32 21.74
CA GLU A 549 9.96 -19.31 22.89
C GLU A 549 11.45 -19.43 22.49
N ASP A 550 11.79 -19.86 21.26
CA ASP A 550 13.15 -19.94 20.72
C ASP A 550 13.21 -19.51 19.24
N ALA A 551 13.78 -18.32 18.99
CA ALA A 551 13.98 -17.81 17.63
C ALA A 551 15.28 -18.31 16.98
N MET A 552 16.25 -18.81 17.75
CA MET A 552 17.57 -19.20 17.24
C MET A 552 17.53 -20.51 16.45
N GLY A 553 16.75 -21.49 16.88
CA GLY A 553 16.56 -22.75 16.15
C GLY A 553 16.08 -22.53 14.70
N PRO A 554 14.96 -21.82 14.48
CA PRO A 554 14.44 -21.52 13.15
C PRO A 554 15.41 -20.72 12.28
N TRP A 555 16.05 -19.68 12.83
CA TRP A 555 17.05 -18.91 12.09
C TRP A 555 18.24 -19.75 11.67
N ARG A 556 18.73 -20.63 12.54
CA ARG A 556 19.85 -21.53 12.22
C ARG A 556 19.48 -22.48 11.08
N ALA A 557 18.31 -23.10 11.16
CA ALA A 557 17.81 -23.97 10.10
C ALA A 557 17.73 -23.23 8.74
N LEU A 558 17.26 -21.98 8.73
CA LEU A 558 17.24 -21.16 7.52
C LEU A 558 18.65 -20.79 7.04
N ALA A 559 19.55 -20.39 7.94
CA ALA A 559 20.93 -20.04 7.60
C ALA A 559 21.68 -21.23 6.96
N ASP A 560 21.38 -22.47 7.37
CA ASP A 560 21.96 -23.69 6.79
C ASP A 560 21.56 -23.89 5.32
N HIS A 561 20.42 -23.35 4.89
CA HIS A 561 19.95 -23.37 3.50
C HIS A 561 20.54 -22.27 2.61
N LEU A 562 21.30 -21.32 3.16
CA LEU A 562 21.96 -20.28 2.37
C LEU A 562 23.19 -20.83 1.65
N LEU A 563 23.31 -20.47 0.37
CA LEU A 563 24.57 -20.62 -0.38
C LEU A 563 25.70 -19.82 0.27
N PRO A 564 26.98 -20.15 -0.01
CA PRO A 564 28.11 -19.30 0.34
C PRO A 564 27.88 -17.86 -0.15
N GLU A 565 28.16 -16.88 0.72
CA GLU A 565 27.88 -15.45 0.49
C GLU A 565 26.39 -15.08 0.30
N GLY A 566 25.47 -16.03 0.46
CA GLY A 566 24.03 -15.82 0.37
C GLY A 566 23.51 -14.81 1.39
N LEU A 567 22.39 -14.16 1.06
CA LEU A 567 21.80 -13.09 1.85
C LEU A 567 20.61 -13.58 2.66
N MET A 568 20.54 -13.16 3.92
CA MET A 568 19.39 -13.40 4.78
C MET A 568 18.78 -12.07 5.19
N HIS A 569 17.47 -11.93 5.00
CA HIS A 569 16.67 -10.88 5.59
C HIS A 569 16.09 -11.41 6.90
N VAL A 570 16.68 -10.96 8.01
CA VAL A 570 16.29 -11.36 9.37
C VAL A 570 15.30 -10.32 9.88
N GLN A 571 14.15 -10.80 10.34
CA GLN A 571 13.16 -10.00 11.06
C GLN A 571 13.25 -10.40 12.52
N ALA A 572 13.24 -9.45 13.45
CA ALA A 572 13.21 -9.73 14.88
C ALA A 572 12.23 -8.78 15.57
N ARG A 573 11.39 -9.31 16.46
CA ARG A 573 10.29 -8.54 17.03
C ARG A 573 10.80 -7.60 18.12
N VAL A 574 10.42 -6.33 17.97
CA VAL A 574 10.62 -5.22 18.92
C VAL A 574 9.23 -4.74 19.21
N GLU A 575 8.69 -4.96 20.39
CA GLU A 575 7.27 -4.71 20.55
C GLU A 575 6.97 -3.20 20.55
N GLU A 576 6.21 -2.75 19.55
CA GLU A 576 5.56 -1.44 19.58
C GLU A 576 4.45 -1.53 20.64
N TYR A 577 4.53 -0.70 21.68
CA TYR A 577 3.63 -0.69 22.85
C TYR A 577 3.76 -1.86 23.86
N PRO A 578 4.96 -2.14 24.40
CA PRO A 578 5.16 -3.28 25.31
C PRO A 578 4.30 -3.16 26.58
N GLU A 579 4.09 -1.94 27.08
CA GLU A 579 3.22 -1.68 28.23
C GLU A 579 1.75 -1.91 27.91
N ALA A 580 1.27 -1.44 26.74
CA ALA A 580 -0.13 -1.58 26.35
C ALA A 580 -0.50 -3.03 26.08
N LEU A 581 0.37 -3.78 25.41
CA LEU A 581 0.14 -5.19 25.15
C LEU A 581 0.15 -5.99 26.45
N THR A 582 1.11 -5.74 27.33
CA THR A 582 1.16 -6.39 28.64
C THR A 582 -0.12 -6.11 29.44
N ALA A 583 -0.56 -4.85 29.48
CA ALA A 583 -1.79 -4.44 30.13
C ALA A 583 -3.04 -5.09 29.51
N ALA A 584 -3.14 -5.13 28.18
CA ALA A 584 -4.26 -5.75 27.48
C ALA A 584 -4.31 -7.29 27.67
N ARG A 585 -3.18 -7.98 27.59
CA ARG A 585 -3.09 -9.42 27.87
C ARG A 585 -3.40 -9.74 29.33
N HIS A 586 -2.98 -8.88 30.26
CA HIS A 586 -3.37 -8.99 31.67
C HIS A 586 -4.88 -8.80 31.84
N PHE A 587 -5.44 -7.74 31.24
CA PHE A 587 -6.87 -7.42 31.26
C PHE A 587 -7.76 -8.58 30.78
N VAL A 588 -7.34 -9.25 29.70
CA VAL A 588 -8.01 -10.43 29.13
C VAL A 588 -7.90 -11.64 30.05
N ARG A 589 -6.69 -11.93 30.58
CA ARG A 589 -6.43 -13.05 31.50
C ARG A 589 -7.22 -12.93 32.81
N GLU A 590 -7.26 -11.74 33.41
CA GLU A 590 -8.01 -11.49 34.65
C GLU A 590 -9.51 -11.78 34.51
N ARG A 591 -10.05 -11.59 33.29
CA ARG A 591 -11.47 -11.82 32.98
C ARG A 591 -11.76 -13.24 32.50
N SER A 592 -10.73 -14.09 32.38
CA SER A 592 -10.87 -15.48 31.91
C SER A 592 -11.61 -15.58 30.56
N LEU A 593 -11.38 -14.62 29.66
CA LEU A 593 -11.97 -14.65 28.33
C LEU A 593 -11.32 -15.78 27.50
N PRO A 594 -12.09 -16.57 26.73
CA PRO A 594 -11.54 -17.62 25.88
C PRO A 594 -10.86 -17.02 24.64
N GLY A 595 -9.89 -17.74 24.07
CA GLY A 595 -9.21 -17.37 22.82
C GLY A 595 -10.00 -17.71 21.55
N ASP A 596 -11.26 -18.13 21.68
CA ASP A 596 -12.14 -18.41 20.55
C ASP A 596 -12.70 -17.12 19.91
N ALA A 597 -13.46 -17.26 18.83
CA ALA A 597 -14.01 -16.12 18.10
C ALA A 597 -14.94 -15.23 18.96
N GLU A 598 -15.65 -15.80 19.93
CA GLU A 598 -16.57 -15.05 20.80
C GLU A 598 -15.78 -14.28 21.87
N GLY A 599 -14.84 -14.95 22.53
CA GLY A 599 -13.98 -14.32 23.53
C GLY A 599 -13.08 -13.23 22.95
N VAL A 600 -12.60 -13.38 21.71
CA VAL A 600 -11.87 -12.31 21.01
C VAL A 600 -12.79 -11.10 20.74
N ARG A 601 -14.02 -11.31 20.26
CA ARG A 601 -14.99 -10.21 20.05
C ARG A 601 -15.30 -9.47 21.35
N GLU A 602 -15.49 -10.21 22.44
CA GLU A 602 -15.77 -9.64 23.76
C GLU A 602 -14.56 -8.89 24.31
N ALA A 603 -13.35 -9.46 24.22
CA ALA A 603 -12.12 -8.78 24.61
C ALA A 603 -11.95 -7.45 23.87
N ARG A 604 -12.16 -7.45 22.54
CA ARG A 604 -12.09 -6.23 21.72
C ARG A 604 -13.07 -5.17 22.17
N LYS A 605 -14.33 -5.54 22.39
CA LYS A 605 -15.36 -4.61 22.87
C LYS A 605 -14.95 -4.02 24.22
N LEU A 606 -14.59 -4.86 25.18
CA LEU A 606 -14.23 -4.40 26.52
C LEU A 606 -13.02 -3.46 26.51
N LEU A 607 -12.02 -3.73 25.66
CA LEU A 607 -10.87 -2.85 25.47
C LEU A 607 -11.25 -1.53 24.79
N LEU A 608 -12.20 -1.56 23.85
CA LEU A 608 -12.76 -0.37 23.18
C LEU A 608 -13.67 0.47 24.09
N ASP A 609 -14.16 -0.07 25.19
CA ASP A 609 -14.99 0.63 26.17
C ASP A 609 -14.16 1.24 27.33
N LEU A 610 -12.87 0.92 27.40
CA LEU A 610 -11.97 1.51 28.40
C LEU A 610 -11.78 3.03 28.18
N PRO A 611 -11.52 3.83 29.24
CA PRO A 611 -11.21 5.25 29.09
C PRO A 611 -9.93 5.50 28.27
N GLU A 612 -9.85 6.64 27.54
CA GLU A 612 -8.69 7.00 26.71
C GLU A 612 -7.32 6.95 27.41
N GLY A 613 -7.30 7.19 28.73
CA GLY A 613 -6.09 7.16 29.55
C GLY A 613 -5.64 5.76 30.01
N ASP A 614 -6.45 4.72 29.79
CA ASP A 614 -6.15 3.38 30.27
C ASP A 614 -5.00 2.74 29.46
N PRO A 615 -3.95 2.20 30.12
CA PRO A 615 -2.84 1.56 29.43
C PRO A 615 -3.26 0.42 28.50
N ALA A 616 -4.26 -0.38 28.87
CA ALA A 616 -4.74 -1.50 28.07
C ALA A 616 -5.49 -1.02 26.82
N ARG A 617 -6.19 0.12 26.87
CA ARG A 617 -6.89 0.69 25.71
C ARG A 617 -5.95 1.04 24.57
N ARG A 618 -4.71 1.43 24.86
CA ARG A 618 -3.73 1.81 23.83
C ARG A 618 -3.47 0.70 22.80
N ILE A 619 -3.78 -0.56 23.14
CA ILE A 619 -3.68 -1.69 22.20
C ILE A 619 -4.62 -1.57 20.99
N VAL A 620 -5.66 -0.72 21.06
CA VAL A 620 -6.59 -0.46 19.95
C VAL A 620 -5.86 0.11 18.72
N ALA A 621 -4.72 0.80 18.92
CA ALA A 621 -3.89 1.33 17.84
C ALA A 621 -2.97 0.27 17.21
N ALA A 622 -2.86 -0.93 17.80
CA ALA A 622 -1.96 -1.95 17.31
C ALA A 622 -2.45 -2.59 16.01
N ASP A 623 -1.48 -2.88 15.13
CA ASP A 623 -1.72 -3.62 13.90
C ASP A 623 -2.39 -4.97 14.20
N GLY A 624 -3.45 -5.25 13.47
CA GLY A 624 -4.20 -6.50 13.61
C GLY A 624 -5.31 -6.48 14.66
N PHE A 625 -5.43 -5.45 15.51
CA PHE A 625 -6.54 -5.35 16.47
C PHE A 625 -7.92 -5.42 15.81
N TYR A 626 -8.07 -4.96 14.55
CA TYR A 626 -9.33 -4.93 13.82
C TYR A 626 -9.64 -6.17 12.98
N ASN A 627 -8.77 -7.17 12.99
CA ASN A 627 -9.00 -8.46 12.36
C ASN A 627 -9.10 -9.54 13.43
N LEU A 628 -10.10 -10.43 13.35
CA LEU A 628 -10.39 -11.40 14.41
C LEU A 628 -9.17 -12.27 14.74
N TYR A 629 -8.53 -12.85 13.74
CA TYR A 629 -7.45 -13.82 13.94
C TYR A 629 -6.13 -13.13 14.32
N GLN A 630 -5.83 -11.98 13.72
CA GLN A 630 -4.67 -11.19 14.16
C GLN A 630 -4.85 -10.67 15.59
N CYS A 631 -6.05 -10.30 15.98
CA CYS A 631 -6.36 -9.86 17.34
C CYS A 631 -6.28 -11.02 18.34
N ARG A 632 -6.71 -12.24 17.94
CA ARG A 632 -6.47 -13.46 18.71
C ARG A 632 -4.99 -13.65 18.97
N ASP A 633 -4.19 -13.62 17.91
CA ASP A 633 -2.72 -13.76 17.99
C ASP A 633 -2.07 -12.71 18.88
N LEU A 634 -2.61 -11.50 18.89
CA LEU A 634 -2.15 -10.38 19.69
C LEU A 634 -2.48 -10.59 21.18
N LEU A 635 -3.74 -10.90 21.51
CA LEU A 635 -4.26 -10.88 22.89
C LEU A 635 -4.20 -12.23 23.61
N PHE A 636 -4.22 -13.35 22.88
CA PHE A 636 -4.30 -14.71 23.38
C PHE A 636 -3.12 -15.53 22.83
N PRO A 637 -1.86 -15.17 23.18
CA PRO A 637 -0.72 -15.94 22.72
C PRO A 637 -0.69 -17.32 23.39
N ASP A 638 -0.27 -18.34 22.65
CA ASP A 638 -0.09 -19.70 23.17
C ASP A 638 1.12 -19.80 24.13
N HIS A 639 2.10 -18.90 23.96
CA HIS A 639 3.34 -18.84 24.74
C HIS A 639 3.92 -17.41 24.79
N GLU A 640 4.87 -17.17 25.70
CA GLU A 640 5.62 -15.91 25.71
C GLU A 640 6.63 -15.88 24.55
N GLU A 641 6.55 -14.84 23.72
CA GLU A 641 7.38 -14.68 22.53
C GLU A 641 8.72 -13.99 22.87
N VAL A 642 9.83 -14.47 22.30
CA VAL A 642 11.15 -13.86 22.46
C VAL A 642 11.23 -12.49 21.77
N ARG A 643 11.83 -11.52 22.45
CA ARG A 643 12.09 -10.16 21.95
C ARG A 643 13.58 -9.95 21.79
N PHE A 644 13.96 -9.18 20.78
CA PHE A 644 15.35 -8.84 20.52
C PHE A 644 15.49 -7.32 20.49
N THR A 645 16.48 -6.81 21.23
CA THR A 645 17.06 -5.49 21.00
C THR A 645 18.04 -5.54 19.82
N VAL A 646 18.49 -4.38 19.34
CA VAL A 646 19.57 -4.34 18.34
C VAL A 646 20.85 -4.98 18.88
N ALA A 647 21.12 -4.83 20.17
CA ALA A 647 22.29 -5.45 20.83
C ALA A 647 22.20 -6.99 20.82
N ASP A 648 21.03 -7.56 21.11
CA ASP A 648 20.81 -9.02 21.07
C ASP A 648 21.05 -9.59 19.65
N LEU A 649 20.74 -8.81 18.60
CA LEU A 649 21.07 -9.19 17.23
C LEU A 649 22.58 -9.20 16.97
N GLY A 650 23.35 -8.31 17.61
CA GLY A 650 24.81 -8.29 17.50
C GLY A 650 25.46 -9.58 18.00
N ASP A 651 24.89 -10.19 19.04
CA ASP A 651 25.35 -11.47 19.58
C ASP A 651 24.78 -12.67 18.78
N ALA A 652 23.52 -12.60 18.36
CA ALA A 652 22.85 -13.71 17.68
C ALA A 652 23.38 -13.97 16.25
N LEU A 653 23.68 -12.93 15.48
CA LEU A 653 24.05 -13.10 14.07
C LEU A 653 25.38 -13.89 13.87
N PRO A 654 26.46 -13.62 14.63
CA PRO A 654 27.67 -14.43 14.58
C PRO A 654 27.43 -15.92 14.87
N ASP A 655 26.59 -16.23 15.86
CA ASP A 655 26.22 -17.62 16.23
C ASP A 655 25.42 -18.37 15.15
N LEU A 656 24.87 -17.64 14.19
CA LEU A 656 24.19 -18.17 13.00
C LEU A 656 25.12 -18.25 11.78
N GLY A 657 26.39 -17.85 11.92
CA GLY A 657 27.30 -17.72 10.78
C GLY A 657 26.87 -16.60 9.82
N LEU A 658 26.30 -15.52 10.37
CA LEU A 658 25.80 -14.37 9.61
C LEU A 658 26.55 -13.10 9.98
N ARG A 659 26.90 -12.30 8.98
CA ARG A 659 27.45 -10.95 9.14
C ARG A 659 26.41 -9.91 8.80
N PHE A 660 26.19 -8.94 9.69
CA PHE A 660 25.33 -7.79 9.43
C PHE A 660 25.84 -6.96 8.23
N LEU A 661 24.91 -6.50 7.38
CA LEU A 661 25.21 -5.63 6.23
C LEU A 661 24.55 -4.27 6.32
N ALA A 662 23.26 -4.24 6.63
CA ALA A 662 22.48 -3.02 6.69
C ALA A 662 21.16 -3.23 7.44
N TYR A 663 20.68 -2.15 8.01
CA TYR A 663 19.33 -2.07 8.54
C TYR A 663 18.36 -1.70 7.41
N GLU A 664 17.21 -2.39 7.29
CA GLU A 664 16.15 -1.99 6.35
C GLU A 664 15.39 -0.81 6.95
N VAL A 665 15.77 0.40 6.56
CA VAL A 665 15.16 1.62 7.08
C VAL A 665 13.89 1.94 6.31
N GLN A 666 12.74 1.79 6.98
CA GLN A 666 11.42 1.98 6.38
C GLN A 666 10.95 3.43 6.31
N MET A 667 11.53 4.31 7.14
CA MET A 667 11.15 5.72 7.24
C MET A 667 12.37 6.61 7.00
N GLN A 668 12.22 7.59 6.10
CA GLN A 668 13.24 8.60 5.85
C GLN A 668 13.67 9.31 7.14
N VAL A 669 12.71 9.54 8.06
CA VAL A 669 12.92 10.12 9.39
C VAL A 669 13.87 9.30 10.26
N THR A 670 13.84 7.97 10.19
CA THR A 670 14.75 7.12 10.98
C THR A 670 16.19 7.26 10.48
N MET A 671 16.39 7.35 9.16
CA MET A 671 17.72 7.58 8.59
C MET A 671 18.22 9.00 8.90
N GLU A 672 17.35 10.01 8.80
CA GLU A 672 17.68 11.39 9.18
C GLU A 672 18.08 11.45 10.65
N GLY A 673 17.31 10.82 11.55
CA GLY A 673 17.65 10.75 12.97
C GLY A 673 18.98 10.04 13.25
N PHE A 674 19.31 8.99 12.48
CA PHE A 674 20.60 8.32 12.56
C PHE A 674 21.74 9.25 12.11
N LEU A 675 21.59 9.90 10.95
CA LEU A 675 22.58 10.85 10.42
C LEU A 675 22.74 12.07 11.33
N GLU A 676 21.67 12.60 11.91
CA GLU A 676 21.71 13.68 12.90
C GLU A 676 22.52 13.30 14.14
N GLN A 677 22.36 12.08 14.63
CA GLN A 677 23.03 11.61 15.84
C GLN A 677 24.53 11.42 15.63
N PHE A 678 24.95 10.85 14.49
CA PHE A 678 26.34 10.46 14.25
C PHE A 678 27.11 11.39 13.30
N GLY A 679 26.44 12.30 12.59
CA GLY A 679 27.04 13.27 11.69
C GLY A 679 28.00 12.62 10.68
N ASP A 680 29.20 13.17 10.55
CA ASP A 680 30.25 12.67 9.64
C ASP A 680 30.77 11.25 10.00
N SER A 681 30.50 10.77 11.22
CA SER A 681 30.88 9.42 11.66
C SER A 681 29.79 8.36 11.45
N ALA A 682 28.65 8.78 10.88
CA ALA A 682 27.52 7.89 10.63
C ALA A 682 27.91 6.76 9.67
N ASN A 683 27.74 5.53 10.13
CA ASN A 683 27.93 4.34 9.34
C ASN A 683 26.69 3.43 9.46
N PRO A 684 25.75 3.49 8.49
CA PRO A 684 24.56 2.64 8.50
C PRO A 684 24.82 1.12 8.48
N ARG A 685 26.08 0.70 8.30
CA ARG A 685 26.53 -0.69 8.35
C ARG A 685 27.10 -1.10 9.71
N ASP A 686 27.12 -0.18 10.66
CA ASP A 686 27.58 -0.42 12.02
C ASP A 686 26.39 -0.71 12.92
N LEU A 687 26.25 -1.97 13.34
CA LEU A 687 25.14 -2.40 14.19
C LEU A 687 25.19 -1.77 15.59
N ASP A 688 26.39 -1.44 16.08
CA ASP A 688 26.56 -0.81 17.40
C ASP A 688 26.03 0.63 17.39
N GLN A 689 26.18 1.35 16.27
CA GLN A 689 25.56 2.67 16.10
C GLN A 689 24.03 2.58 16.10
N TRP A 690 23.46 1.54 15.49
CA TRP A 690 22.01 1.30 15.55
C TRP A 690 21.54 0.95 16.97
N ALA A 691 22.31 0.18 17.73
CA ALA A 691 21.99 -0.13 19.12
C ALA A 691 22.06 1.11 20.02
N GLU A 692 23.03 2.00 19.80
CA GLU A 692 23.12 3.26 20.53
C GLU A 692 21.97 4.21 20.16
N LEU A 693 21.54 4.25 18.89
CA LEU A 693 20.34 5.00 18.48
C LEU A 693 19.09 4.47 19.18
N GLU A 694 18.87 3.15 19.22
CA GLU A 694 17.73 2.54 19.92
C GLU A 694 17.73 2.93 21.41
N LYS A 695 18.89 2.84 22.06
CA LYS A 695 19.03 3.15 23.48
C LYS A 695 18.74 4.62 23.80
N GLN A 696 19.17 5.55 22.94
CA GLN A 696 18.93 6.99 23.13
C GLN A 696 17.53 7.40 22.70
N ARG A 697 16.93 6.69 21.73
CA ARG A 697 15.61 6.96 21.17
C ARG A 697 14.81 5.64 21.04
N PRO A 698 14.23 5.11 22.14
CA PRO A 698 13.60 3.78 22.20
C PRO A 698 12.41 3.56 21.26
N ASN A 699 11.89 4.63 20.64
CA ASN A 699 10.76 4.59 19.70
C ASN A 699 11.16 5.08 18.29
N SER A 700 12.46 5.22 17.99
CA SER A 700 12.93 5.73 16.69
C SER A 700 13.05 4.65 15.61
N LEU A 701 13.11 3.39 16.02
CA LEU A 701 13.12 2.22 15.15
C LEU A 701 11.72 1.61 15.12
N SER A 702 11.33 1.05 13.97
CA SER A 702 10.03 0.40 13.78
C SER A 702 9.78 -0.75 14.77
N GLY A 703 8.52 -1.09 15.06
CA GLY A 703 8.10 -2.23 15.90
C GLY A 703 8.49 -3.64 15.41
N THR A 704 9.51 -3.75 14.56
CA THR A 704 10.19 -4.98 14.16
C THR A 704 11.56 -4.57 13.61
N HIS A 705 12.64 -5.11 14.15
CA HIS A 705 13.97 -4.99 13.53
C HIS A 705 13.98 -5.76 12.23
N ARG A 706 14.48 -5.14 11.15
CA ARG A 706 14.62 -5.77 9.85
C ARG A 706 16.02 -5.53 9.36
N VAL A 707 16.82 -6.57 9.29
CA VAL A 707 18.24 -6.46 8.99
C VAL A 707 18.62 -7.38 7.84
N TRP A 708 19.50 -6.89 6.99
CA TRP A 708 20.14 -7.67 5.95
C TRP A 708 21.46 -8.22 6.47
N CYS A 709 21.65 -9.53 6.29
CA CYS A 709 22.82 -10.26 6.72
C CYS A 709 23.38 -11.09 5.56
N GLN A 710 24.64 -11.46 5.65
CA GLN A 710 25.34 -12.31 4.68
C GLN A 710 25.93 -13.53 5.37
N LYS A 711 25.79 -14.72 4.77
CA LYS A 711 26.44 -15.93 5.25
C LYS A 711 27.96 -15.78 5.20
N THR A 712 28.61 -15.99 6.33
CA THR A 712 30.07 -15.98 6.41
C THR A 712 30.62 -17.25 5.79
N LEU A 713 31.76 -17.13 5.10
CA LEU A 713 32.49 -18.31 4.65
C LEU A 713 33.08 -19.01 5.89
N PRO A 714 33.04 -20.35 5.97
CA PRO A 714 33.78 -21.05 7.01
C PRO A 714 35.25 -20.64 6.91
N SER A 715 35.85 -20.24 8.03
CA SER A 715 37.28 -19.94 8.10
C SER A 715 38.07 -21.12 7.53
N PRO A 716 39.02 -20.90 6.62
CA PRO A 716 39.74 -21.96 5.91
C PRO A 716 40.60 -22.84 6.83
#